data_AF-A0A7J4MWW3-F1
#
_entry.id   AF-A0A7J4MWW3-F1
#
_cell.length_a   1.000
_cell.length_b   1.000
_cell.length_c   1.000
_cell.angle_alpha   90.00
_cell.angle_beta   90.00
_cell.angle_gamma   90.00
#
_symmetry.space_group_name_H-M   'P 1'
#
loop_
_entity.id
_entity.type
_entity.pdbx_description
1 polymer ?
#
loop_
_entity_poly.entity_id
_entity_poly.type
_entity_poly.pdbx_seq_one_letter_code
_entity_poly.pdbx_strand_id
1 'polypeptide(L)'
;LILAYFKNASMTPIYIGTVSQNMTLTQYQALQKKLGNDTFPIASLANAWAIGLSADILREAAFHGHVCMGTISCYAMIETLLKYYPPGAGTGGAESSGYIVIGVPGGSDDDVFVYAMDSTPGKRSYIGFNTTNDSNMVGFLRWDSNTKTGTLIIMSYDLQDLISKYKQETGATAVSELKFNAWAVKKLMTDPESLIKILYAFDNVTEEQGNYLTGGLGSTTVNDAHGLDMDYILSQSNLVNATPANRTYTQGNLTYDQLKEIGAEAANLVKDLFQQAGVQLEKDDLDLLVLTSAGYARLNGQDTSPVWDGIYDVLGSRLSRTTLLPVHSALWSQLWFTFIVKAGSYNSSILGKTGGFGKFTFNITELDDMLLAVQLIYNSTTGFTVINDTMGPVYDIGAGWNHTNPTVSRVFKNWNGVVTIANAWSYEPPFDMLMVYLFHNHVCPGVSPSYLIADYIYENYPRGENEKYIYITATDYCKDDGLLLLLGVSPGQGTYYNQRLLNTTSSTVNGGRMEGMLIIWDEKLNVGRVVIITYKGPSFQSGVNGLRAYIDWYKGQEPSGVRSPYTVTSELPAKYITQSELQTILSGANGNVLAYVKGLPVRNLEDLIPVNNGGTPVNNGGNQGGSQGGSTGGVPSGSAGGISGGHAGYSPGVDTAASPAEVGAASSVSEEPASTPSKAYEVKNATSGASGGDSSWYVYGIVGVLVAAGLVAFGFLRGGAGK
;
A
#
# COMPACT_ATOMS: atom_id res chain seq x y z
N LEU A 1 -16.35 13.43 19.62
CA LEU A 1 -16.08 11.98 19.64
C LEU A 1 -15.38 11.64 20.94
N ILE A 2 -15.58 10.45 21.48
CA ILE A 2 -14.88 9.97 22.68
C ILE A 2 -13.87 8.92 22.23
N LEU A 3 -12.61 9.10 22.59
CA LEU A 3 -11.48 8.23 22.29
C LEU A 3 -11.04 7.51 23.56
N ALA A 4 -10.84 6.20 23.46
CA ALA A 4 -10.04 5.41 24.39
C ALA A 4 -8.81 4.91 23.62
N TYR A 5 -7.60 5.28 24.07
CA TYR A 5 -6.35 4.97 23.36
C TYR A 5 -5.46 4.07 24.21
N PHE A 6 -5.02 2.97 23.61
CA PHE A 6 -4.14 1.97 24.20
C PHE A 6 -2.83 1.95 23.41
N LYS A 7 -1.70 1.80 24.10
CA LYS A 7 -0.37 1.75 23.49
C LYS A 7 0.50 0.75 24.25
N ASN A 8 1.50 0.17 23.58
CA ASN A 8 2.50 -0.72 24.19
C ASN A 8 1.87 -1.90 24.94
N ALA A 9 0.88 -2.56 24.33
CA ALA A 9 0.14 -3.69 24.91
C ALA A 9 -0.52 -3.41 26.28
N SER A 10 -0.73 -2.14 26.65
CA SER A 10 -1.42 -1.79 27.89
C SER A 10 -2.87 -2.30 27.86
N MET A 11 -3.32 -2.90 28.97
CA MET A 11 -4.73 -3.26 29.19
C MET A 11 -5.56 -2.10 29.75
N THR A 12 -4.93 -0.97 30.04
CA THR A 12 -5.60 0.26 30.48
C THR A 12 -5.34 1.38 29.46
N PRO A 13 -6.36 2.16 29.10
CA PRO A 13 -6.16 3.23 28.13
C PRO A 13 -5.28 4.32 28.74
N ILE A 14 -4.24 4.74 28.04
CA ILE A 14 -3.38 5.85 28.46
C ILE A 14 -4.08 7.21 28.30
N TYR A 15 -5.17 7.24 27.53
CA TYR A 15 -6.06 8.38 27.37
C TYR A 15 -7.51 7.91 27.20
N ILE A 16 -8.42 8.49 27.98
CA ILE A 16 -9.86 8.49 27.73
C ILE A 16 -10.31 9.93 27.69
N GLY A 17 -10.89 10.38 26.58
CA GLY A 17 -11.36 11.76 26.48
C GLY A 17 -11.89 12.12 25.11
N THR A 18 -12.05 13.42 24.88
CA THR A 18 -12.57 13.90 23.60
C THR A 18 -11.49 13.79 22.52
N VAL A 19 -11.89 13.56 21.29
CA VAL A 19 -11.10 13.87 20.09
C VAL A 19 -12.03 14.59 19.11
N SER A 20 -11.68 15.78 18.67
CA SER A 20 -12.57 16.58 17.83
C SER A 20 -11.83 17.73 17.15
N GLN A 21 -12.22 18.03 15.92
CA GLN A 21 -11.86 19.26 15.21
C GLN A 21 -12.23 20.55 15.96
N ASN A 22 -13.11 20.49 16.96
CA ASN A 22 -13.54 21.64 17.76
C ASN A 22 -12.74 21.84 19.05
N MET A 23 -11.68 21.06 19.28
CA MET A 23 -10.79 21.27 20.42
C MET A 23 -10.12 22.64 20.37
N THR A 24 -9.92 23.25 21.54
CA THR A 24 -9.02 24.40 21.68
C THR A 24 -7.56 23.96 21.48
N LEU A 25 -6.67 24.90 21.16
CA LEU A 25 -5.24 24.62 21.02
C LEU A 25 -4.67 23.95 22.28
N THR A 26 -5.04 24.44 23.46
CA THR A 26 -4.62 23.86 24.75
C THR A 26 -5.12 22.42 24.92
N GLN A 27 -6.35 22.12 24.53
CA GLN A 27 -6.89 20.76 24.59
C GLN A 27 -6.15 19.83 23.62
N TYR A 28 -5.87 20.30 22.41
CA TYR A 28 -5.14 19.52 21.41
C TYR A 28 -3.68 19.27 21.83
N GLN A 29 -2.98 20.27 22.37
CA GLN A 29 -1.63 20.12 22.91
C GLN A 29 -1.58 19.15 24.09
N ALA A 30 -2.60 19.15 24.96
CA ALA A 30 -2.71 18.18 26.04
C ALA A 30 -2.90 16.76 25.52
N LEU A 31 -3.69 16.58 24.46
CA LEU A 31 -3.83 15.30 23.76
C LEU A 31 -2.51 14.86 23.13
N GLN A 32 -1.80 15.79 22.47
CA GLN A 32 -0.52 15.52 21.81
C GLN A 32 0.56 15.05 22.78
N LYS A 33 0.61 15.63 23.98
CA LYS A 33 1.51 15.15 25.05
C LYS A 33 1.23 13.72 25.49
N LYS A 34 0.01 13.20 25.29
CA LYS A 34 -0.39 11.85 25.69
C LYS A 34 -0.18 10.81 24.58
N LEU A 35 -0.54 11.16 23.35
CA LEU A 35 -0.52 10.25 22.21
C LEU A 35 0.78 10.35 21.40
N GLY A 36 1.51 11.46 21.49
CA GLY A 36 2.70 11.72 20.68
C GLY A 36 2.36 11.82 19.20
N ASN A 37 3.15 11.16 18.36
CA ASN A 37 2.99 11.17 16.89
C ASN A 37 1.65 10.56 16.41
N ASP A 38 1.00 9.73 17.23
CA ASP A 38 -0.27 9.07 16.89
C ASP A 38 -1.48 10.02 16.96
N THR A 39 -1.30 11.22 17.52
CA THR A 39 -2.38 12.18 17.79
C THR A 39 -3.14 12.58 16.54
N PHE A 40 -2.41 13.05 15.52
CA PHE A 40 -3.00 13.54 14.29
C PHE A 40 -3.59 12.41 13.41
N PRO A 41 -2.89 11.28 13.18
CA PRO A 41 -3.45 10.10 12.54
C PRO A 41 -4.82 9.70 13.08
N ILE A 42 -4.92 9.50 14.39
CA ILE A 42 -6.17 9.07 15.04
C ILE A 42 -7.24 10.17 14.94
N ALA A 43 -6.87 11.43 15.20
CA ALA A 43 -7.82 12.52 15.17
C ALA A 43 -8.40 12.77 13.77
N SER A 44 -7.58 12.70 12.73
CA SER A 44 -7.99 12.93 11.35
C SER A 44 -9.00 11.87 10.88
N LEU A 45 -8.69 10.58 11.06
CA LEU A 45 -9.57 9.45 10.73
C LEU A 45 -10.88 9.51 11.50
N ALA A 46 -10.83 9.72 12.82
CA ALA A 46 -12.02 9.74 13.66
C ALA A 46 -12.97 10.90 13.28
N ASN A 47 -12.44 12.09 12.97
CA ASN A 47 -13.27 13.22 12.55
C ASN A 47 -13.84 13.02 11.14
N ALA A 48 -13.07 12.46 10.21
CA ALA A 48 -13.56 12.13 8.87
C ALA A 48 -14.71 11.10 8.92
N TRP A 49 -14.54 10.04 9.72
CA TRP A 49 -15.59 9.06 10.00
C TRP A 49 -16.87 9.72 10.54
N ALA A 50 -16.72 10.63 11.51
CA ALA A 50 -17.85 11.33 12.11
C ALA A 50 -18.59 12.28 11.15
N ILE A 51 -17.93 12.73 10.07
CA ILE A 51 -18.54 13.56 9.03
C ILE A 51 -19.34 12.70 8.04
N GLY A 52 -19.13 11.38 8.03
CA GLY A 52 -19.78 10.45 7.11
C GLY A 52 -18.94 10.14 5.87
N LEU A 53 -17.62 10.28 5.94
CA LEU A 53 -16.73 9.79 4.89
C LEU A 53 -16.90 8.27 4.74
N SER A 54 -16.99 7.77 3.50
CA SER A 54 -17.29 6.37 3.23
C SER A 54 -16.17 5.43 3.69
N ALA A 55 -16.53 4.19 4.01
CA ALA A 55 -15.62 3.23 4.63
C ALA A 55 -14.45 2.82 3.72
N ASP A 56 -14.64 2.82 2.41
CA ASP A 56 -13.58 2.60 1.42
C ASP A 56 -12.52 3.71 1.45
N ILE A 57 -12.93 4.97 1.52
CA ILE A 57 -12.01 6.12 1.64
C ILE A 57 -11.31 6.10 3.00
N LEU A 58 -12.02 5.79 4.08
CA LEU A 58 -11.40 5.64 5.41
C LEU A 58 -10.37 4.51 5.46
N ARG A 59 -10.59 3.43 4.70
CA ARG A 59 -9.66 2.29 4.62
C ARG A 59 -8.40 2.65 3.86
N GLU A 60 -8.52 3.37 2.76
CA GLU A 60 -7.38 3.97 2.06
C GLU A 60 -6.62 4.93 2.98
N ALA A 61 -7.31 5.86 3.63
CA ALA A 61 -6.65 6.81 4.50
C ALA A 61 -5.95 6.11 5.68
N ALA A 62 -6.48 4.98 6.15
CA ALA A 62 -5.81 4.15 7.15
C ALA A 62 -4.58 3.41 6.58
N PHE A 63 -4.59 3.02 5.31
CA PHE A 63 -3.42 2.50 4.58
C PHE A 63 -2.33 3.59 4.45
N HIS A 64 -2.70 4.81 4.09
CA HIS A 64 -1.81 5.98 4.10
C HIS A 64 -1.32 6.34 5.52
N GLY A 65 -2.21 6.17 6.50
CA GLY A 65 -1.98 6.36 7.93
C GLY A 65 -2.79 7.50 8.55
N HIS A 66 -3.39 8.40 7.76
CA HIS A 66 -4.18 9.53 8.23
C HIS A 66 -5.03 10.15 7.11
N VAL A 67 -5.95 11.06 7.46
CA VAL A 67 -6.69 11.88 6.46
C VAL A 67 -6.06 13.27 6.38
N CYS A 68 -5.49 13.61 5.22
CA CYS A 68 -4.91 14.92 4.91
C CYS A 68 -5.40 15.48 3.58
N MET A 69 -4.99 16.71 3.25
CA MET A 69 -5.37 17.34 1.98
C MET A 69 -4.91 16.53 0.76
N GLY A 70 -3.74 15.87 0.81
CA GLY A 70 -3.28 14.98 -0.26
C GLY A 70 -4.28 13.87 -0.54
N THR A 71 -4.61 13.06 0.49
CA THR A 71 -5.59 11.97 0.36
C THR A 71 -6.96 12.45 -0.15
N ILE A 72 -7.46 13.57 0.36
CA ILE A 72 -8.77 14.12 -0.04
C ILE A 72 -8.75 14.62 -1.49
N SER A 73 -7.71 15.36 -1.88
CA SER A 73 -7.54 15.87 -3.24
C SER A 73 -7.42 14.74 -4.26
N CYS A 74 -6.79 13.63 -3.92
CA CYS A 74 -6.59 12.54 -4.88
C CYS A 74 -7.85 11.72 -5.13
N TYR A 75 -8.69 11.54 -4.11
CA TYR A 75 -10.03 11.05 -4.37
C TYR A 75 -10.81 12.03 -5.27
N ALA A 76 -10.65 13.34 -5.08
CA ALA A 76 -11.24 14.31 -5.99
C ALA A 76 -10.66 14.24 -7.42
N MET A 77 -9.36 13.94 -7.58
CA MET A 77 -8.77 13.65 -8.90
C MET A 77 -9.40 12.41 -9.53
N ILE A 78 -9.60 11.33 -8.77
CA ILE A 78 -10.26 10.10 -9.27
C ILE A 78 -11.70 10.40 -9.71
N GLU A 79 -12.50 11.06 -8.90
CA GLU A 79 -13.88 11.43 -9.26
C GLU A 79 -13.91 12.30 -10.54
N THR A 80 -12.96 13.25 -10.65
CA THR A 80 -12.79 14.11 -11.82
C THR A 80 -12.38 13.32 -13.06
N LEU A 81 -11.44 12.38 -12.94
CA LEU A 81 -11.00 11.49 -14.01
C LEU A 81 -12.16 10.63 -14.50
N LEU A 82 -12.91 10.01 -13.60
CA LEU A 82 -14.07 9.21 -13.97
C LEU A 82 -15.10 10.05 -14.71
N LYS A 83 -15.32 11.32 -14.32
CA LYS A 83 -16.25 12.23 -14.99
C LYS A 83 -15.80 12.61 -16.40
N TYR A 84 -14.57 13.08 -16.55
CA TYR A 84 -14.10 13.71 -17.79
C TYR A 84 -13.28 12.79 -18.69
N TYR A 85 -12.50 11.86 -18.14
CA TYR A 85 -11.59 11.01 -18.89
C TYR A 85 -11.67 9.56 -18.43
N PRO A 86 -12.87 8.93 -18.41
CA PRO A 86 -13.09 7.61 -17.82
C PRO A 86 -12.18 6.54 -18.43
N PRO A 87 -11.94 5.42 -17.72
CA PRO A 87 -11.09 4.33 -18.20
C PRO A 87 -11.60 3.82 -19.54
N GLY A 88 -10.69 3.60 -20.49
CA GLY A 88 -11.00 3.17 -21.85
C GLY A 88 -11.19 1.66 -21.95
N ALA A 89 -11.93 1.20 -22.96
CA ALA A 89 -11.91 -0.21 -23.33
C ALA A 89 -10.57 -0.52 -24.03
N GLY A 90 -9.83 -1.56 -23.61
CA GLY A 90 -8.60 -1.97 -24.29
C GLY A 90 -7.27 -1.57 -23.61
N THR A 91 -7.32 -1.09 -22.37
CA THR A 91 -6.12 -0.99 -21.51
C THR A 91 -5.64 -2.42 -21.23
N GLY A 92 -4.45 -2.76 -21.71
CA GLY A 92 -4.02 -4.15 -21.90
C GLY A 92 -3.63 -4.89 -20.61
N GLY A 93 -3.94 -6.19 -20.55
CA GLY A 93 -3.47 -7.15 -19.54
C GLY A 93 -4.54 -7.60 -18.53
N ALA A 94 -4.38 -8.80 -17.98
CA ALA A 94 -5.23 -9.32 -16.89
C ALA A 94 -5.13 -8.50 -15.57
N GLU A 95 -4.23 -7.52 -15.54
CA GLU A 95 -3.87 -6.66 -14.39
C GLU A 95 -4.16 -5.16 -14.68
N SER A 96 -4.89 -4.84 -15.76
CA SER A 96 -5.07 -3.45 -16.19
C SER A 96 -6.03 -2.67 -15.28
N SER A 97 -5.49 -1.69 -14.56
CA SER A 97 -6.22 -0.69 -13.77
C SER A 97 -6.82 0.44 -14.62
N GLY A 98 -6.79 0.38 -15.95
CA GLY A 98 -7.35 1.43 -16.82
C GLY A 98 -6.46 2.67 -17.01
N TYR A 99 -5.47 2.88 -16.14
CA TYR A 99 -4.49 3.98 -16.21
C TYR A 99 -3.11 3.52 -15.76
N ILE A 100 -2.09 4.18 -16.29
CA ILE A 100 -0.75 4.22 -15.70
C ILE A 100 -0.60 5.59 -15.01
N VAL A 101 -0.39 5.56 -13.71
CA VAL A 101 -0.17 6.74 -12.87
C VAL A 101 1.32 7.09 -12.91
N ILE A 102 1.59 8.37 -13.13
CA ILE A 102 2.92 8.97 -13.19
C ILE A 102 2.99 9.99 -12.04
N GLY A 103 3.38 9.51 -10.87
CA GLY A 103 3.40 10.28 -9.62
C GLY A 103 4.72 11.00 -9.34
N VAL A 104 4.70 11.88 -8.35
CA VAL A 104 5.86 12.61 -7.82
C VAL A 104 5.88 12.39 -6.31
N PRO A 105 6.55 11.33 -5.82
CA PRO A 105 6.40 10.87 -4.45
C PRO A 105 6.67 11.94 -3.38
N GLY A 106 5.85 11.91 -2.32
CA GLY A 106 5.99 12.79 -1.15
C GLY A 106 4.86 13.80 -0.94
N GLY A 107 3.89 13.91 -1.85
CA GLY A 107 2.73 14.81 -1.74
C GLY A 107 1.56 14.30 -0.89
N SER A 108 1.69 13.11 -0.27
CA SER A 108 0.58 12.36 0.37
C SER A 108 -0.59 12.02 -0.57
N ASP A 109 -0.40 12.25 -1.86
CA ASP A 109 -1.35 12.11 -2.95
C ASP A 109 -1.35 10.72 -3.56
N ASP A 110 -0.18 10.09 -3.65
CA ASP A 110 0.01 8.90 -4.48
C ASP A 110 -0.59 7.59 -3.93
N ASP A 111 -0.75 7.47 -2.60
CA ASP A 111 -1.25 6.23 -1.97
C ASP A 111 -2.71 5.93 -2.35
N VAL A 112 -3.48 7.00 -2.58
CA VAL A 112 -4.87 6.89 -3.03
C VAL A 112 -4.96 6.19 -4.38
N PHE A 113 -4.04 6.46 -5.32
CA PHE A 113 -4.11 5.83 -6.64
C PHE A 113 -3.70 4.37 -6.58
N VAL A 114 -2.67 4.07 -5.79
CA VAL A 114 -2.24 2.70 -5.53
C VAL A 114 -3.40 1.86 -4.96
N TYR A 115 -4.18 2.41 -4.03
CA TYR A 115 -5.25 1.68 -3.34
C TYR A 115 -6.63 1.74 -4.00
N ALA A 116 -7.05 2.91 -4.52
CA ALA A 116 -8.40 3.10 -5.03
C ALA A 116 -8.50 2.79 -6.54
N MET A 117 -7.45 3.07 -7.31
CA MET A 117 -7.43 2.77 -8.75
C MET A 117 -6.90 1.37 -9.04
N ASP A 118 -6.39 0.66 -8.04
CA ASP A 118 -5.59 -0.54 -8.22
C ASP A 118 -4.37 -0.31 -9.13
N SER A 119 -3.90 0.94 -9.17
CA SER A 119 -2.76 1.37 -9.96
C SER A 119 -1.49 1.11 -9.15
N THR A 120 -1.13 -0.16 -8.95
CA THR A 120 0.03 -0.52 -8.12
C THR A 120 1.33 -0.57 -8.93
N PRO A 121 2.50 -0.42 -8.28
CA PRO A 121 3.79 -0.62 -8.93
C PRO A 121 3.99 -2.05 -9.43
N GLY A 122 3.60 -3.07 -8.66
CA GLY A 122 3.75 -4.47 -9.06
C GLY A 122 2.96 -4.86 -10.32
N LYS A 123 1.89 -4.10 -10.62
CA LYS A 123 1.11 -4.17 -11.87
C LYS A 123 1.64 -3.25 -12.97
N ARG A 124 2.73 -2.52 -12.70
CA ARG A 124 3.40 -1.51 -13.55
C ARG A 124 2.46 -0.38 -13.95
N SER A 125 1.54 -0.06 -13.05
CA SER A 125 0.51 0.96 -13.23
C SER A 125 0.71 2.16 -12.31
N TYR A 126 1.75 2.15 -11.48
CA TYR A 126 2.29 3.33 -10.84
C TYR A 126 3.81 3.41 -11.09
N ILE A 127 4.23 4.52 -11.66
CA ILE A 127 5.64 4.90 -11.85
C ILE A 127 5.78 6.30 -11.25
N GLY A 128 6.88 6.59 -10.56
CA GLY A 128 7.03 7.90 -9.95
C GLY A 128 8.33 8.09 -9.20
N PHE A 129 8.97 9.23 -9.45
CA PHE A 129 10.14 9.73 -8.72
C PHE A 129 10.27 11.25 -8.89
N ASN A 130 11.27 11.89 -8.27
CA ASN A 130 11.36 13.35 -8.21
C ASN A 130 11.76 13.99 -9.55
N THR A 131 10.79 14.19 -10.44
CA THR A 131 10.98 14.78 -11.78
C THR A 131 10.51 16.22 -11.90
N THR A 132 9.79 16.72 -10.91
CA THR A 132 9.31 18.11 -10.82
C THR A 132 9.38 18.61 -9.38
N ASN A 133 9.35 19.94 -9.21
CA ASN A 133 9.36 20.59 -7.90
C ASN A 133 7.98 20.64 -7.22
N ASP A 134 6.91 20.28 -7.95
CA ASP A 134 5.56 20.20 -7.41
C ASP A 134 5.19 18.74 -7.15
N SER A 135 5.31 18.33 -5.89
CA SER A 135 4.96 16.98 -5.42
C SER A 135 3.45 16.72 -5.38
N ASN A 136 2.60 17.69 -5.73
CA ASN A 136 1.15 17.51 -5.79
C ASN A 136 0.64 17.32 -7.22
N MET A 137 1.57 17.24 -8.18
CA MET A 137 1.27 17.07 -9.59
C MET A 137 1.33 15.60 -9.97
N VAL A 138 0.27 15.12 -10.61
CA VAL A 138 0.13 13.71 -10.98
C VAL A 138 -0.29 13.60 -12.44
N GLY A 139 0.39 12.73 -13.18
CA GLY A 139 0.02 12.33 -14.53
C GLY A 139 -0.80 11.04 -14.54
N PHE A 140 -1.81 10.97 -15.40
CA PHE A 140 -2.62 9.79 -15.65
C PHE A 140 -2.59 9.46 -17.14
N LEU A 141 -1.89 8.40 -17.51
CA LEU A 141 -1.84 7.92 -18.88
C LEU A 141 -2.87 6.81 -19.08
N ARG A 142 -3.93 7.12 -19.82
CA ARG A 142 -4.88 6.13 -20.33
C ARG A 142 -4.39 5.61 -21.67
N TRP A 143 -3.96 4.35 -21.72
CA TRP A 143 -3.34 3.74 -22.89
C TRP A 143 -4.23 2.69 -23.57
N ASP A 144 -4.48 2.82 -24.88
CA ASP A 144 -5.14 1.77 -25.68
C ASP A 144 -4.08 0.96 -26.44
N SER A 145 -3.95 -0.31 -26.04
CA SER A 145 -2.98 -1.23 -26.62
C SER A 145 -3.34 -1.69 -28.05
N ASN A 146 -4.61 -1.60 -28.45
CA ASN A 146 -5.06 -2.01 -29.78
C ASN A 146 -4.75 -0.93 -30.83
N THR A 147 -5.01 0.33 -30.50
CA THR A 147 -4.74 1.46 -31.39
C THR A 147 -3.33 2.01 -31.23
N LYS A 148 -2.63 1.64 -30.15
CA LYS A 148 -1.31 2.16 -29.76
C LYS A 148 -1.31 3.68 -29.61
N THR A 149 -2.35 4.21 -28.99
CA THR A 149 -2.50 5.64 -28.70
C THR A 149 -2.95 5.85 -27.27
N GLY A 150 -2.48 6.93 -26.65
CA GLY A 150 -2.85 7.29 -25.29
C GLY A 150 -3.46 8.69 -25.15
N THR A 151 -4.15 8.88 -24.03
CA THR A 151 -4.54 10.18 -23.49
C THR A 151 -3.77 10.41 -22.18
N LEU A 152 -3.01 11.50 -22.06
CA LEU A 152 -2.31 11.90 -20.84
C LEU A 152 -3.06 13.05 -20.18
N ILE A 153 -3.43 12.89 -18.91
CA ILE A 153 -4.10 13.91 -18.10
C ILE A 153 -3.19 14.29 -16.95
N ILE A 154 -2.97 15.59 -16.73
CA ILE A 154 -2.11 16.10 -15.67
C ILE A 154 -2.95 16.95 -14.75
N MET A 155 -3.02 16.55 -13.48
CA MET A 155 -3.78 17.23 -12.44
C MET A 155 -2.86 17.66 -11.30
N SER A 156 -3.30 18.67 -10.56
CA SER A 156 -2.70 19.01 -9.27
C SER A 156 -3.74 19.60 -8.32
N TYR A 157 -3.38 19.73 -7.05
CA TYR A 157 -4.09 20.60 -6.11
C TYR A 157 -3.17 21.71 -5.60
N ASP A 158 -3.77 22.84 -5.23
CA ASP A 158 -3.04 24.01 -4.76
C ASP A 158 -3.44 24.31 -3.31
N LEU A 159 -2.58 23.91 -2.37
CA LEU A 159 -2.87 24.03 -0.95
C LEU A 159 -3.15 25.48 -0.52
N GLN A 160 -2.45 26.46 -1.09
CA GLN A 160 -2.62 27.87 -0.69
C GLN A 160 -3.93 28.46 -1.24
N ASP A 161 -4.30 28.11 -2.47
CA ASP A 161 -5.60 28.46 -3.04
C ASP A 161 -6.74 27.84 -2.22
N LEU A 162 -6.64 26.56 -1.87
CA LEU A 162 -7.64 25.87 -1.05
C LEU A 162 -7.76 26.45 0.36
N ILE A 163 -6.64 26.78 1.01
CA ILE A 163 -6.65 27.50 2.30
C ILE A 163 -7.36 28.84 2.17
N SER A 164 -7.14 29.56 1.07
CA SER A 164 -7.77 30.87 0.82
C SER A 164 -9.28 30.72 0.63
N LYS A 165 -9.73 29.74 -0.16
CA LYS A 165 -11.13 29.38 -0.32
C LYS A 165 -11.78 28.98 1.01
N TYR A 166 -11.12 28.13 1.80
CA TYR A 166 -11.60 27.73 3.12
C TYR A 166 -11.83 28.96 4.03
N LYS A 167 -10.86 29.88 4.11
CA LYS A 167 -11.01 31.09 4.93
C LYS A 167 -12.15 31.98 4.44
N GLN A 168 -12.30 32.11 3.12
CA GLN A 168 -13.38 32.87 2.50
C GLN A 168 -14.77 32.29 2.81
N GLU A 169 -14.93 30.97 2.64
CA GLU A 169 -16.23 30.31 2.81
C GLU A 169 -16.64 30.14 4.28
N THR A 170 -15.67 30.01 5.19
CA THR A 170 -15.94 29.74 6.62
C THR A 170 -15.80 30.98 7.52
N GLY A 171 -15.18 32.05 7.04
CA GLY A 171 -14.82 33.22 7.85
C GLY A 171 -13.68 32.96 8.84
N ALA A 172 -12.96 31.84 8.72
CA ALA A 172 -11.86 31.50 9.61
C ALA A 172 -10.65 32.43 9.41
N THR A 173 -10.07 32.93 10.49
CA THR A 173 -8.85 33.77 10.47
C THR A 173 -7.56 32.96 10.55
N ALA A 174 -7.63 31.73 11.04
CA ALA A 174 -6.53 30.78 11.14
C ALA A 174 -6.95 29.38 10.66
N VAL A 175 -5.98 28.58 10.21
CA VAL A 175 -6.22 27.22 9.73
C VAL A 175 -5.90 26.25 10.86
N SER A 176 -6.91 25.47 11.26
CA SER A 176 -6.71 24.23 12.01
C SER A 176 -6.82 23.10 11.00
N GLU A 177 -5.81 22.24 10.95
CA GLU A 177 -5.76 21.16 9.96
C GLU A 177 -6.99 20.25 10.01
N LEU A 178 -7.45 19.87 11.21
CA LEU A 178 -8.67 19.06 11.35
C LEU A 178 -9.93 19.76 10.83
N LYS A 179 -10.06 21.09 11.02
CA LYS A 179 -11.21 21.85 10.50
C LYS A 179 -11.12 22.04 8.99
N PHE A 180 -9.91 22.24 8.47
CA PHE A 180 -9.65 22.34 7.05
C PHE A 180 -9.96 21.03 6.34
N ASN A 181 -9.46 19.90 6.86
CA ASN A 181 -9.75 18.58 6.32
C ASN A 181 -11.25 18.27 6.41
N ALA A 182 -11.94 18.67 7.48
CA ALA A 182 -13.39 18.52 7.57
C ALA A 182 -14.17 19.31 6.53
N TRP A 183 -13.71 20.52 6.18
CA TRP A 183 -14.28 21.29 5.07
C TRP A 183 -13.99 20.61 3.72
N ALA A 184 -12.76 20.17 3.50
CA ALA A 184 -12.35 19.51 2.27
C ALA A 184 -13.07 18.18 2.05
N VAL A 185 -13.27 17.37 3.10
CA VAL A 185 -14.09 16.15 3.04
C VAL A 185 -15.52 16.44 2.59
N LYS A 186 -16.14 17.51 3.10
CA LYS A 186 -17.48 17.91 2.65
C LYS A 186 -17.48 18.31 1.17
N LYS A 187 -16.45 19.05 0.72
CA LYS A 187 -16.28 19.39 -0.68
C LYS A 187 -16.09 18.14 -1.55
N LEU A 188 -15.26 17.18 -1.14
CA LEU A 188 -15.09 15.91 -1.84
C LEU A 188 -16.43 15.20 -2.06
N MET A 189 -17.30 15.19 -1.05
CA MET A 189 -18.60 14.53 -1.11
C MET A 189 -19.64 15.27 -1.99
N THR A 190 -19.48 16.58 -2.24
CA THR A 190 -20.52 17.40 -2.89
C THR A 190 -20.08 18.05 -4.20
N ASP A 191 -18.81 18.40 -4.31
CA ASP A 191 -18.18 19.17 -5.39
C ASP A 191 -16.66 18.86 -5.44
N PRO A 192 -16.27 17.62 -5.77
CA PRO A 192 -14.87 17.18 -5.73
C PRO A 192 -13.98 18.02 -6.65
N GLU A 193 -14.48 18.45 -7.80
CA GLU A 193 -13.72 19.22 -8.79
C GLU A 193 -13.20 20.55 -8.24
N SER A 194 -13.89 21.14 -7.26
CA SER A 194 -13.47 22.38 -6.61
C SER A 194 -12.14 22.28 -5.85
N LEU A 195 -11.68 21.04 -5.57
CA LEU A 195 -10.47 20.75 -4.81
C LEU A 195 -9.22 20.62 -5.69
N ILE A 196 -9.36 20.49 -7.00
CA ILE A 196 -8.25 20.15 -7.91
C ILE A 196 -8.21 21.10 -9.11
N LYS A 197 -7.13 20.99 -9.90
CA LYS A 197 -6.96 21.65 -11.19
C LYS A 197 -6.55 20.61 -12.22
N ILE A 198 -7.22 20.58 -13.37
CA ILE A 198 -6.70 19.91 -14.56
C ILE A 198 -5.76 20.91 -15.22
N LEU A 199 -4.46 20.65 -15.16
CA LEU A 199 -3.44 21.52 -15.74
C LEU A 199 -3.37 21.32 -17.25
N TYR A 200 -3.36 20.05 -17.67
CA TYR A 200 -3.28 19.64 -19.06
C TYR A 200 -4.05 18.36 -19.30
N ALA A 201 -4.56 18.19 -20.52
CA ALA A 201 -5.07 16.92 -20.99
C ALA A 201 -4.76 16.81 -22.48
N PHE A 202 -4.01 15.78 -22.87
CA PHE A 202 -3.47 15.60 -24.21
C PHE A 202 -3.88 14.25 -24.80
N ASP A 203 -4.43 14.25 -26.02
CA ASP A 203 -4.58 13.06 -26.86
C ASP A 203 -3.35 12.89 -27.76
N ASN A 204 -3.31 11.77 -28.49
CA ASN A 204 -2.24 11.38 -29.43
C ASN A 204 -0.87 11.09 -28.78
N VAL A 205 -0.85 10.68 -27.52
CA VAL A 205 0.37 10.13 -26.91
C VAL A 205 0.77 8.86 -27.67
N THR A 206 1.99 8.81 -28.18
CA THR A 206 2.52 7.65 -28.93
C THR A 206 3.09 6.59 -28.00
N GLU A 207 3.34 5.39 -28.54
CA GLU A 207 3.99 4.29 -27.79
C GLU A 207 5.40 4.69 -27.32
N GLU A 208 6.15 5.42 -28.15
CA GLU A 208 7.48 5.93 -27.80
C GLU A 208 7.41 6.93 -26.62
N GLN A 209 6.49 7.89 -26.68
CA GLN A 209 6.28 8.88 -25.63
C GLN A 209 5.83 8.23 -24.32
N GLY A 210 4.89 7.29 -24.39
CA GLY A 210 4.44 6.55 -23.22
C GLY A 210 5.55 5.68 -22.61
N ASN A 211 6.36 5.01 -23.44
CA ASN A 211 7.51 4.23 -22.98
C ASN A 211 8.61 5.12 -22.36
N TYR A 212 8.82 6.32 -22.88
CA TYR A 212 9.77 7.29 -22.32
C TYR A 212 9.40 7.68 -20.89
N LEU A 213 8.14 8.06 -20.66
CA LEU A 213 7.66 8.49 -19.35
C LEU A 213 7.64 7.33 -18.34
N THR A 214 7.21 6.15 -18.77
CA THR A 214 6.88 5.03 -17.86
C THR A 214 7.95 3.94 -17.78
N GLY A 215 8.99 4.00 -18.61
CA GLY A 215 9.96 2.90 -18.79
C GLY A 215 9.39 1.68 -19.52
N GLY A 216 8.11 1.69 -19.88
CA GLY A 216 7.43 0.67 -20.67
C GLY A 216 5.93 0.60 -20.40
N LEU A 217 5.12 0.62 -21.46
CA LEU A 217 3.66 0.56 -21.39
C LEU A 217 3.09 -0.83 -21.09
N GLY A 218 3.95 -1.86 -21.08
CA GLY A 218 3.58 -3.25 -20.79
C GLY A 218 4.43 -3.87 -19.68
N SER A 219 4.47 -5.20 -19.64
CA SER A 219 5.19 -5.96 -18.61
C SER A 219 6.72 -5.87 -18.67
N THR A 220 7.26 -5.39 -19.80
CA THR A 220 8.70 -5.35 -20.08
C THR A 220 9.21 -3.93 -19.95
N THR A 221 10.33 -3.74 -19.27
CA THR A 221 11.08 -2.47 -19.30
C THR A 221 11.79 -2.35 -20.64
N VAL A 222 11.49 -1.29 -21.38
CA VAL A 222 12.06 -1.01 -22.72
C VAL A 222 12.93 0.24 -22.74
N ASN A 223 12.79 1.09 -21.73
CA ASN A 223 13.63 2.25 -21.46
C ASN A 223 13.70 2.49 -19.94
N ASP A 224 14.65 3.31 -19.48
CA ASP A 224 14.55 3.91 -18.15
C ASP A 224 13.31 4.80 -18.11
N ALA A 225 12.56 4.76 -16.99
CA ALA A 225 11.45 5.68 -16.81
C ALA A 225 11.96 7.12 -16.58
N HIS A 226 11.29 8.09 -17.19
CA HIS A 226 11.59 9.52 -17.02
C HIS A 226 10.57 10.25 -16.15
N GLY A 227 9.54 9.54 -15.67
CA GLY A 227 8.49 10.06 -14.79
C GLY A 227 7.73 11.23 -15.43
N LEU A 228 7.27 12.18 -14.63
CA LEU A 228 6.48 13.33 -15.09
C LEU A 228 7.40 14.45 -15.60
N ASP A 229 8.12 14.18 -16.69
CA ASP A 229 8.99 15.15 -17.36
C ASP A 229 8.16 16.18 -18.15
N MET A 230 7.86 17.30 -17.49
CA MET A 230 7.01 18.36 -18.06
C MET A 230 7.67 19.07 -19.25
N ASP A 231 8.99 19.21 -19.28
CA ASP A 231 9.70 19.87 -20.38
C ASP A 231 9.63 18.99 -21.64
N TYR A 232 9.78 17.68 -21.48
CA TYR A 232 9.56 16.72 -22.56
C TYR A 232 8.11 16.78 -23.05
N ILE A 233 7.13 16.67 -22.14
CA ILE A 233 5.70 16.64 -22.50
C ILE A 233 5.30 17.91 -23.27
N LEU A 234 5.64 19.09 -22.75
CA LEU A 234 5.21 20.37 -23.33
C LEU A 234 5.96 20.74 -24.62
N SER A 235 7.08 20.08 -24.93
CA SER A 235 7.80 20.26 -26.19
C SER A 235 7.28 19.36 -27.34
N GLN A 236 6.38 18.41 -27.06
CA GLN A 236 5.85 17.50 -28.08
C GLN A 236 4.85 18.21 -29.00
N SER A 237 5.09 18.17 -30.32
CA SER A 237 4.26 18.87 -31.31
C SER A 237 3.04 18.10 -31.80
N ASN A 238 2.98 16.79 -31.56
CA ASN A 238 1.86 15.91 -31.95
C ASN A 238 0.71 15.89 -30.93
N LEU A 239 0.95 16.35 -29.70
CA LEU A 239 -0.04 16.35 -28.64
C LEU A 239 -1.10 17.42 -28.93
N VAL A 240 -2.37 17.05 -28.75
CA VAL A 240 -3.52 17.94 -28.94
C VAL A 240 -4.41 17.90 -27.70
N ASN A 241 -5.15 18.97 -27.43
CA ASN A 241 -6.05 19.00 -26.28
C ASN A 241 -7.06 17.85 -26.32
N ALA A 242 -7.12 17.07 -25.24
CA ALA A 242 -8.03 15.94 -25.12
C ALA A 242 -9.47 16.39 -24.96
N THR A 243 -10.41 15.64 -25.56
CA THR A 243 -11.84 15.94 -25.44
C THR A 243 -12.45 15.28 -24.20
N PRO A 244 -13.02 16.05 -23.25
CA PRO A 244 -13.66 15.47 -22.07
C PRO A 244 -14.99 14.78 -22.41
N ALA A 245 -15.24 13.63 -21.79
CA ALA A 245 -16.45 12.82 -21.94
C ALA A 245 -17.69 13.44 -21.24
N ASN A 246 -17.49 14.24 -20.19
CA ASN A 246 -18.55 14.89 -19.41
C ASN A 246 -19.64 13.92 -18.92
N ARG A 247 -19.25 12.79 -18.34
CA ARG A 247 -20.22 11.78 -17.85
C ARG A 247 -21.02 12.33 -16.68
N THR A 248 -22.30 11.96 -16.64
CA THR A 248 -23.15 12.13 -15.45
C THR A 248 -23.30 10.77 -14.79
N TYR A 249 -22.75 10.59 -13.59
CA TYR A 249 -22.92 9.36 -12.83
C TYR A 249 -24.21 9.44 -12.00
N THR A 250 -24.98 8.36 -12.00
CA THR A 250 -26.09 8.22 -11.06
C THR A 250 -25.49 7.71 -9.75
N GLN A 251 -25.49 8.55 -8.72
CA GLN A 251 -25.14 8.11 -7.37
C GLN A 251 -26.24 7.15 -6.88
N GLY A 252 -25.83 5.97 -6.43
CA GLY A 252 -26.74 5.00 -5.82
C GLY A 252 -27.32 5.53 -4.51
N ASN A 253 -28.45 4.97 -4.11
CA ASN A 253 -29.20 5.36 -2.91
C ASN A 253 -29.54 4.17 -2.00
N LEU A 254 -28.84 3.04 -2.15
CA LEU A 254 -29.04 1.87 -1.31
C LEU A 254 -28.64 2.20 0.13
N THR A 255 -29.44 1.76 1.09
CA THR A 255 -29.13 1.83 2.52
C THR A 255 -28.08 0.79 2.90
N TYR A 256 -27.49 0.94 4.09
CA TYR A 256 -26.57 -0.05 4.66
C TYR A 256 -27.20 -1.46 4.69
N ASP A 257 -28.44 -1.57 5.17
CA ASP A 257 -29.12 -2.87 5.26
C ASP A 257 -29.40 -3.48 3.89
N GLN A 258 -29.68 -2.67 2.87
CA GLN A 258 -29.85 -3.16 1.49
C GLN A 258 -28.53 -3.66 0.89
N LEU A 259 -27.42 -2.97 1.14
CA LEU A 259 -26.09 -3.44 0.72
C LEU A 259 -25.69 -4.71 1.48
N LYS A 260 -26.00 -4.78 2.78
CA LYS A 260 -25.82 -5.97 3.60
C LYS A 260 -26.62 -7.16 3.07
N GLU A 261 -27.88 -6.94 2.69
CA GLU A 261 -28.74 -7.99 2.15
C GLU A 261 -28.17 -8.63 0.88
N ILE A 262 -27.50 -7.86 0.00
CA ILE A 262 -26.79 -8.41 -1.17
C ILE A 262 -25.80 -9.51 -0.72
N GLY A 263 -25.05 -9.30 0.36
CA GLY A 263 -24.12 -10.30 0.89
C GLY A 263 -24.82 -11.55 1.44
N ALA A 264 -25.95 -11.36 2.13
CA ALA A 264 -26.74 -12.46 2.66
C ALA A 264 -27.40 -13.29 1.54
N GLU A 265 -27.94 -12.64 0.50
CA GLU A 265 -28.50 -13.28 -0.69
C GLU A 265 -27.44 -14.08 -1.44
N ALA A 266 -26.24 -13.52 -1.67
CA ALA A 266 -25.12 -14.24 -2.29
C ALA A 266 -24.78 -15.53 -1.52
N ALA A 267 -24.66 -15.42 -0.19
CA ALA A 267 -24.34 -16.53 0.68
C ALA A 267 -25.42 -17.62 0.65
N ASN A 268 -26.70 -17.25 0.73
CA ASN A 268 -27.81 -18.21 0.68
C ASN A 268 -27.92 -18.91 -0.68
N LEU A 269 -27.79 -18.16 -1.79
CA LEU A 269 -27.78 -18.74 -3.14
C LEU A 269 -26.69 -19.81 -3.29
N VAL A 270 -25.50 -19.54 -2.78
CA VAL A 270 -24.39 -20.48 -2.83
C VAL A 270 -24.61 -21.71 -1.95
N LYS A 271 -25.22 -21.57 -0.76
CA LYS A 271 -25.59 -22.72 0.08
C LYS A 271 -26.51 -23.67 -0.68
N ASP A 272 -27.50 -23.15 -1.39
CA ASP A 272 -28.42 -23.95 -2.19
C ASP A 272 -27.71 -24.66 -3.37
N LEU A 273 -26.77 -23.97 -4.03
CA LEU A 273 -26.01 -24.53 -5.15
C LEU A 273 -25.04 -25.63 -4.72
N PHE A 274 -24.32 -25.44 -3.61
CA PHE A 274 -23.46 -26.48 -3.05
C PHE A 274 -24.27 -27.67 -2.52
N GLN A 275 -25.42 -27.43 -1.89
CA GLN A 275 -26.30 -28.50 -1.43
C GLN A 275 -26.78 -29.37 -2.59
N GLN A 276 -27.14 -28.77 -3.74
CA GLN A 276 -27.47 -29.50 -4.97
C GLN A 276 -26.30 -30.33 -5.52
N ALA A 277 -25.06 -29.91 -5.26
CA ALA A 277 -23.85 -30.66 -5.59
C ALA A 277 -23.41 -31.64 -4.48
N GLY A 278 -24.21 -31.83 -3.43
CA GLY A 278 -23.93 -32.75 -2.32
C GLY A 278 -22.95 -32.21 -1.27
N VAL A 279 -22.67 -30.91 -1.27
CA VAL A 279 -21.80 -30.22 -0.30
C VAL A 279 -22.68 -29.39 0.64
N GLN A 280 -22.67 -29.72 1.93
CA GLN A 280 -23.43 -28.98 2.94
C GLN A 280 -22.52 -27.92 3.58
N LEU A 281 -22.83 -26.63 3.36
CA LEU A 281 -22.12 -25.54 4.02
C LEU A 281 -22.69 -25.27 5.42
N GLU A 282 -21.79 -25.14 6.39
CA GLU A 282 -22.11 -24.75 7.75
C GLU A 282 -21.64 -23.32 8.04
N LYS A 283 -22.27 -22.68 9.05
CA LYS A 283 -21.79 -21.40 9.55
C LYS A 283 -20.48 -21.62 10.29
N ASP A 284 -19.53 -20.70 10.15
CA ASP A 284 -18.22 -20.73 10.78
C ASP A 284 -17.27 -21.84 10.26
N ASP A 285 -17.57 -22.43 9.09
CA ASP A 285 -16.74 -23.43 8.42
C ASP A 285 -15.35 -22.86 8.05
N LEU A 286 -14.27 -23.55 8.45
CA LEU A 286 -12.89 -23.15 8.19
C LEU A 286 -12.39 -23.61 6.81
N ASP A 287 -13.07 -24.57 6.20
CA ASP A 287 -12.76 -25.07 4.85
C ASP A 287 -13.48 -24.29 3.75
N LEU A 288 -14.26 -23.26 4.14
CA LEU A 288 -14.92 -22.32 3.26
C LEU A 288 -14.11 -21.02 3.10
N LEU A 289 -13.84 -20.66 1.86
CA LEU A 289 -13.26 -19.37 1.46
C LEU A 289 -14.26 -18.57 0.63
N VAL A 290 -14.39 -17.29 0.94
CA VAL A 290 -15.12 -16.31 0.13
C VAL A 290 -14.15 -15.26 -0.39
N LEU A 291 -13.99 -15.19 -1.71
CA LEU A 291 -13.27 -14.11 -2.40
C LEU A 291 -14.28 -13.12 -2.97
N THR A 292 -14.01 -11.82 -2.89
CA THR A 292 -14.92 -10.80 -3.42
C THR A 292 -14.21 -9.49 -3.74
N SER A 293 -14.73 -8.72 -4.70
CA SER A 293 -14.35 -7.31 -4.89
C SER A 293 -15.06 -6.34 -3.95
N ALA A 294 -16.03 -6.82 -3.14
CA ALA A 294 -16.75 -5.98 -2.19
C ALA A 294 -15.79 -5.29 -1.22
N GLY A 295 -16.09 -4.04 -0.89
CA GLY A 295 -15.24 -3.12 -0.12
C GLY A 295 -14.20 -2.37 -0.96
N TYR A 296 -13.90 -2.82 -2.19
CA TYR A 296 -13.11 -2.09 -3.17
C TYR A 296 -14.00 -1.56 -4.30
N ALA A 297 -14.70 -2.45 -5.00
CA ALA A 297 -15.63 -2.09 -6.07
C ALA A 297 -16.82 -1.29 -5.52
N ARG A 298 -17.13 -0.15 -6.12
CA ARG A 298 -18.30 0.65 -5.80
C ARG A 298 -19.50 0.25 -6.65
N LEU A 299 -20.67 0.24 -6.04
CA LEU A 299 -21.94 0.04 -6.73
C LEU A 299 -22.60 1.40 -6.95
N ASN A 300 -22.60 1.90 -8.18
CA ASN A 300 -23.13 3.23 -8.52
C ASN A 300 -22.55 4.34 -7.63
N GLY A 301 -21.24 4.29 -7.36
CA GLY A 301 -20.55 5.26 -6.50
C GLY A 301 -20.74 5.02 -4.99
N GLN A 302 -21.45 3.97 -4.56
CA GLN A 302 -21.57 3.61 -3.14
C GLN A 302 -20.53 2.56 -2.74
N ASP A 303 -19.95 2.73 -1.54
CA ASP A 303 -19.13 1.70 -0.89
C ASP A 303 -19.92 0.39 -0.71
N THR A 304 -19.24 -0.74 -0.89
CA THR A 304 -19.83 -2.08 -0.81
C THR A 304 -19.33 -2.87 0.41
N SER A 305 -18.61 -2.25 1.34
CA SER A 305 -18.17 -2.93 2.57
C SER A 305 -19.30 -3.55 3.43
N PRO A 306 -20.55 -3.02 3.48
CA PRO A 306 -21.63 -3.66 4.24
C PRO A 306 -21.99 -5.07 3.76
N VAL A 307 -21.66 -5.40 2.51
CA VAL A 307 -21.86 -6.74 1.93
C VAL A 307 -21.13 -7.81 2.76
N TRP A 308 -19.98 -7.47 3.36
CA TRP A 308 -19.23 -8.39 4.22
C TRP A 308 -20.04 -8.85 5.43
N ASP A 309 -20.85 -7.96 6.00
CA ASP A 309 -21.67 -8.28 7.17
C ASP A 309 -22.82 -9.23 6.82
N GLY A 310 -23.37 -9.14 5.61
CA GLY A 310 -24.38 -10.08 5.13
C GLY A 310 -23.81 -11.49 4.95
N ILE A 311 -22.60 -11.58 4.37
CA ILE A 311 -21.87 -12.84 4.23
C ILE A 311 -21.56 -13.42 5.63
N TYR A 312 -21.08 -12.59 6.55
CA TYR A 312 -20.79 -12.99 7.92
C TYR A 312 -22.04 -13.49 8.68
N ASP A 313 -23.19 -12.84 8.51
CA ASP A 313 -24.42 -13.26 9.19
C ASP A 313 -24.86 -14.67 8.80
N VAL A 314 -24.71 -15.03 7.52
CA VAL A 314 -25.12 -16.33 6.97
C VAL A 314 -24.04 -17.41 7.17
N LEU A 315 -22.78 -17.10 6.90
CA LEU A 315 -21.69 -18.07 6.81
C LEU A 315 -20.64 -17.93 7.93
N GLY A 316 -20.64 -16.86 8.72
CA GLY A 316 -19.63 -16.59 9.74
C GLY A 316 -18.26 -16.21 9.16
N SER A 317 -18.13 -16.14 7.83
CA SER A 317 -16.88 -15.86 7.12
C SER A 317 -16.37 -14.45 7.42
N ARG A 318 -15.07 -14.33 7.69
CA ARG A 318 -14.42 -13.07 8.09
C ARG A 318 -12.92 -13.08 7.86
N LEU A 319 -12.33 -11.89 7.70
CA LEU A 319 -10.89 -11.72 7.47
C LEU A 319 -10.02 -12.38 8.55
N SER A 320 -10.41 -12.24 9.83
CA SER A 320 -9.65 -12.78 10.97
C SER A 320 -9.56 -14.31 11.01
N ARG A 321 -10.36 -15.01 10.18
CA ARG A 321 -10.32 -16.46 10.01
C ARG A 321 -9.84 -16.89 8.64
N THR A 322 -9.40 -15.92 7.82
CA THR A 322 -9.02 -16.11 6.42
C THR A 322 -10.09 -16.77 5.56
N THR A 323 -11.38 -16.66 5.93
CA THR A 323 -12.52 -17.27 5.22
C THR A 323 -13.36 -16.27 4.44
N LEU A 324 -13.14 -14.95 4.62
CA LEU A 324 -13.65 -13.88 3.75
C LEU A 324 -12.48 -12.96 3.42
N LEU A 325 -12.02 -12.98 2.18
CA LEU A 325 -10.86 -12.24 1.73
C LEU A 325 -11.23 -11.30 0.56
N PRO A 326 -11.32 -9.98 0.83
CA PRO A 326 -11.49 -8.99 -0.22
C PRO A 326 -10.26 -8.97 -1.13
N VAL A 327 -10.48 -9.04 -2.45
CA VAL A 327 -9.42 -8.99 -3.46
C VAL A 327 -9.37 -7.56 -4.02
N HIS A 328 -8.18 -6.97 -3.99
CA HIS A 328 -7.96 -5.58 -4.40
C HIS A 328 -8.32 -5.37 -5.87
N SER A 329 -9.07 -4.30 -6.13
CA SER A 329 -9.56 -3.92 -7.47
C SER A 329 -9.89 -2.43 -7.52
N ALA A 330 -9.89 -1.82 -8.70
CA ALA A 330 -10.26 -0.42 -8.86
C ALA A 330 -11.71 -0.14 -8.42
N LEU A 331 -12.02 1.10 -7.99
CA LEU A 331 -13.37 1.50 -7.54
C LEU A 331 -14.48 1.23 -8.56
N TRP A 332 -14.18 1.28 -9.86
CA TRP A 332 -15.14 1.04 -10.94
C TRP A 332 -15.21 -0.42 -11.41
N SER A 333 -14.52 -1.32 -10.71
CA SER A 333 -14.58 -2.75 -10.99
C SER A 333 -15.98 -3.31 -10.73
N GLN A 334 -16.26 -4.45 -11.34
CA GLN A 334 -17.53 -5.15 -11.12
C GLN A 334 -17.61 -5.74 -9.71
N LEU A 335 -18.80 -5.74 -9.11
CA LEU A 335 -19.07 -6.46 -7.86
C LEU A 335 -19.25 -7.96 -8.14
N TRP A 336 -18.39 -8.79 -7.54
CA TRP A 336 -18.40 -10.24 -7.73
C TRP A 336 -18.07 -10.99 -6.43
N PHE A 337 -18.42 -12.28 -6.42
CA PHE A 337 -18.21 -13.18 -5.29
C PHE A 337 -17.81 -14.57 -5.81
N THR A 338 -16.81 -15.18 -5.19
CA THR A 338 -16.50 -16.58 -5.38
C THR A 338 -16.52 -17.27 -4.02
N PHE A 339 -17.27 -18.35 -3.92
CA PHE A 339 -17.30 -19.19 -2.73
C PHE A 339 -16.62 -20.51 -3.06
N ILE A 340 -15.63 -20.90 -2.27
CA ILE A 340 -14.75 -22.04 -2.51
C ILE A 340 -14.74 -22.93 -1.28
N VAL A 341 -14.88 -24.24 -1.45
CA VAL A 341 -14.79 -25.23 -0.38
C VAL A 341 -13.64 -26.18 -0.66
N LYS A 342 -12.83 -26.50 0.36
CA LYS A 342 -11.90 -27.63 0.30
C LYS A 342 -12.69 -28.94 0.29
N ALA A 343 -12.67 -29.65 -0.83
CA ALA A 343 -13.40 -30.90 -1.00
C ALA A 343 -12.53 -32.15 -0.72
N GLY A 344 -11.37 -31.95 -0.09
CA GLY A 344 -10.38 -32.99 0.23
C GLY A 344 -9.44 -33.31 -0.94
N SER A 345 -8.66 -34.38 -0.79
CA SER A 345 -7.64 -34.78 -1.76
C SER A 345 -8.21 -35.33 -3.07
N TYR A 346 -7.45 -35.17 -4.16
CA TYR A 346 -7.76 -35.79 -5.44
C TYR A 346 -7.77 -37.34 -5.38
N ASN A 347 -8.55 -37.96 -6.27
CA ASN A 347 -8.53 -39.41 -6.48
C ASN A 347 -7.11 -39.90 -6.84
N SER A 348 -6.71 -41.08 -6.33
CA SER A 348 -5.38 -41.67 -6.56
C SER A 348 -4.99 -41.82 -8.03
N SER A 349 -5.96 -41.91 -8.95
CA SER A 349 -5.72 -41.96 -10.40
C SER A 349 -5.23 -40.64 -11.02
N ILE A 350 -5.31 -39.52 -10.29
CA ILE A 350 -4.83 -38.20 -10.70
C ILE A 350 -3.46 -37.88 -10.08
N LEU A 351 -3.14 -38.46 -8.93
CA LEU A 351 -1.86 -38.26 -8.25
C LEU A 351 -0.69 -38.64 -9.17
N GLY A 352 0.36 -37.82 -9.15
CA GLY A 352 1.53 -37.94 -10.01
C GLY A 352 1.36 -37.41 -11.45
N LYS A 353 0.13 -37.11 -11.89
CA LYS A 353 -0.09 -36.44 -13.18
C LYS A 353 0.24 -34.96 -13.09
N THR A 354 0.56 -34.36 -14.24
CA THR A 354 0.77 -32.92 -14.35
C THR A 354 -0.54 -32.16 -14.13
N GLY A 355 -0.54 -31.29 -13.13
CA GLY A 355 -1.55 -30.30 -12.84
C GLY A 355 -0.94 -28.90 -12.76
N GLY A 356 -1.72 -27.97 -12.21
CA GLY A 356 -1.26 -26.61 -11.98
C GLY A 356 -2.36 -25.56 -12.11
N PHE A 357 -1.99 -24.33 -11.81
CA PHE A 357 -2.83 -23.16 -11.88
C PHE A 357 -1.99 -21.92 -12.16
N GLY A 358 -2.57 -20.92 -12.84
CA GLY A 358 -1.85 -19.72 -13.24
C GLY A 358 -0.56 -20.03 -13.99
N LYS A 359 0.58 -19.59 -13.44
CA LYS A 359 1.92 -19.84 -14.00
C LYS A 359 2.66 -21.01 -13.32
N PHE A 360 2.01 -21.74 -12.40
CA PHE A 360 2.59 -22.87 -11.69
C PHE A 360 2.14 -24.18 -12.35
N THR A 361 3.12 -24.99 -12.75
CA THR A 361 2.89 -26.33 -13.32
C THR A 361 3.71 -27.35 -12.54
N PHE A 362 3.07 -28.40 -12.03
CA PHE A 362 3.69 -29.37 -11.14
C PHE A 362 2.95 -30.71 -11.17
N ASN A 363 3.48 -31.73 -10.49
CA ASN A 363 2.80 -33.01 -10.33
C ASN A 363 1.86 -32.94 -9.13
N ILE A 364 0.62 -33.40 -9.32
CA ILE A 364 -0.40 -33.41 -8.27
C ILE A 364 -0.01 -34.43 -7.19
N THR A 365 -0.14 -34.06 -5.94
CA THR A 365 0.21 -34.85 -4.75
C THR A 365 -0.97 -34.90 -3.78
N GLU A 366 -0.87 -35.74 -2.74
CA GLU A 366 -1.88 -35.84 -1.69
C GLU A 366 -2.04 -34.54 -0.88
N LEU A 367 -1.05 -33.64 -0.97
CA LEU A 367 -1.03 -32.33 -0.34
C LEU A 367 -1.80 -31.26 -1.13
N ASP A 368 -2.27 -31.57 -2.34
CA ASP A 368 -3.02 -30.63 -3.17
C ASP A 368 -4.53 -30.92 -3.04
N ASP A 369 -5.28 -29.95 -2.53
CA ASP A 369 -6.73 -30.06 -2.33
C ASP A 369 -7.51 -29.87 -3.63
N MET A 370 -8.60 -30.63 -3.78
CA MET A 370 -9.67 -30.31 -4.72
C MET A 370 -10.47 -29.13 -4.16
N LEU A 371 -10.70 -28.11 -4.98
CA LEU A 371 -11.35 -26.87 -4.55
C LEU A 371 -12.62 -26.66 -5.35
N LEU A 372 -13.79 -26.86 -4.75
CA LEU A 372 -15.07 -26.66 -5.43
C LEU A 372 -15.51 -25.21 -5.29
N ALA A 373 -15.81 -24.54 -6.41
CA ALA A 373 -16.10 -23.12 -6.47
C ALA A 373 -17.41 -22.80 -7.19
N VAL A 374 -18.12 -21.78 -6.67
CA VAL A 374 -19.27 -21.12 -7.30
C VAL A 374 -18.92 -19.64 -7.48
N GLN A 375 -19.11 -19.12 -8.70
CA GLN A 375 -18.86 -17.72 -9.04
C GLN A 375 -20.17 -16.97 -9.29
N LEU A 376 -20.33 -15.84 -8.61
CA LEU A 376 -21.45 -14.91 -8.76
C LEU A 376 -20.96 -13.54 -9.23
N ILE A 377 -21.79 -12.87 -10.02
CA ILE A 377 -21.64 -11.47 -10.40
C ILE A 377 -22.92 -10.75 -9.98
N TYR A 378 -22.79 -9.57 -9.38
CA TYR A 378 -23.92 -8.72 -9.04
C TYR A 378 -23.98 -7.49 -9.93
N ASN A 379 -25.17 -7.20 -10.44
CA ASN A 379 -25.47 -5.96 -11.16
C ASN A 379 -26.74 -5.33 -10.57
N SER A 380 -26.73 -4.02 -10.35
CA SER A 380 -27.85 -3.29 -9.73
C SER A 380 -29.15 -3.35 -10.55
N THR A 381 -29.07 -3.60 -11.86
CA THR A 381 -30.24 -3.70 -12.75
C THR A 381 -30.74 -5.13 -12.88
N THR A 382 -29.84 -6.11 -13.01
CA THR A 382 -30.21 -7.51 -13.31
C THR A 382 -30.15 -8.45 -12.11
N GLY A 383 -29.67 -7.99 -10.96
CA GLY A 383 -29.43 -8.83 -9.79
C GLY A 383 -28.25 -9.79 -9.97
N PHE A 384 -28.30 -10.93 -9.28
CA PHE A 384 -27.26 -11.95 -9.35
C PHE A 384 -27.27 -12.73 -10.66
N THR A 385 -26.10 -12.83 -11.29
CA THR A 385 -25.81 -13.81 -12.33
C THR A 385 -24.92 -14.90 -11.73
N VAL A 386 -25.41 -16.14 -11.73
CA VAL A 386 -24.58 -17.33 -11.43
C VAL A 386 -23.79 -17.67 -12.69
N ILE A 387 -22.46 -17.70 -12.58
CA ILE A 387 -21.63 -18.14 -13.69
C ILE A 387 -21.72 -19.65 -13.81
N ASN A 388 -22.13 -20.12 -14.98
CA ASN A 388 -22.41 -21.52 -15.25
C ASN A 388 -22.19 -21.84 -16.75
N ASP A 389 -22.03 -23.11 -17.07
CA ASP A 389 -21.96 -23.69 -18.41
C ASP A 389 -22.79 -24.98 -18.48
N THR A 390 -22.54 -25.84 -19.48
CA THR A 390 -23.30 -27.09 -19.64
C THR A 390 -23.05 -28.13 -18.54
N MET A 391 -22.01 -27.96 -17.70
CA MET A 391 -21.65 -28.91 -16.65
C MET A 391 -22.24 -28.57 -15.28
N GLY A 392 -22.87 -27.40 -15.13
CA GLY A 392 -23.41 -26.94 -13.86
C GLY A 392 -22.51 -25.92 -13.17
N PRO A 393 -23.04 -25.25 -12.12
CA PRO A 393 -22.46 -24.02 -11.59
C PRO A 393 -21.33 -24.23 -10.57
N VAL A 394 -20.98 -25.49 -10.27
CA VAL A 394 -19.95 -25.87 -9.30
C VAL A 394 -18.75 -26.45 -10.04
N TYR A 395 -17.58 -25.85 -9.83
CA TYR A 395 -16.37 -26.10 -10.59
C TYR A 395 -15.22 -26.52 -9.69
N ASP A 396 -14.44 -27.52 -10.07
CA ASP A 396 -13.13 -27.74 -9.44
C ASP A 396 -12.12 -26.72 -9.99
N ILE A 397 -11.53 -25.92 -9.11
CA ILE A 397 -10.49 -24.94 -9.44
C ILE A 397 -9.15 -25.26 -8.76
N GLY A 398 -9.03 -26.43 -8.11
CA GLY A 398 -7.81 -26.90 -7.46
C GLY A 398 -6.74 -27.36 -8.47
N ALA A 399 -5.58 -27.80 -8.00
CA ALA A 399 -4.43 -28.12 -8.85
C ALA A 399 -4.69 -29.17 -9.96
N GLY A 400 -5.69 -30.03 -9.78
CA GLY A 400 -6.08 -31.08 -10.71
C GLY A 400 -7.30 -30.78 -11.58
N TRP A 401 -7.77 -29.53 -11.61
CA TRP A 401 -8.99 -29.10 -12.34
C TRP A 401 -9.03 -29.59 -13.81
N ASN A 402 -7.86 -29.68 -14.47
CA ASN A 402 -7.72 -30.13 -15.84
C ASN A 402 -8.07 -31.62 -16.06
N HIS A 403 -8.10 -32.42 -14.99
CA HIS A 403 -8.46 -33.84 -15.02
C HIS A 403 -9.89 -34.12 -14.55
N THR A 404 -10.49 -33.20 -13.79
CA THR A 404 -11.82 -33.35 -13.16
C THR A 404 -12.90 -32.57 -13.90
N ASN A 405 -12.59 -31.38 -14.39
CA ASN A 405 -13.51 -30.52 -15.13
C ASN A 405 -12.76 -29.67 -16.18
N PRO A 406 -12.57 -30.20 -17.41
CA PRO A 406 -11.77 -29.51 -18.43
C PRO A 406 -12.40 -28.20 -18.93
N THR A 407 -13.70 -27.94 -18.66
CA THR A 407 -14.37 -26.69 -19.05
C THR A 407 -14.11 -25.52 -18.09
N VAL A 408 -13.51 -25.76 -16.92
CA VAL A 408 -13.05 -24.71 -15.97
C VAL A 408 -12.14 -23.70 -16.66
N SER A 409 -11.28 -24.17 -17.58
CA SER A 409 -10.43 -23.32 -18.44
C SER A 409 -11.19 -22.31 -19.30
N ARG A 410 -12.51 -22.48 -19.46
CA ARG A 410 -13.37 -21.54 -20.19
C ARG A 410 -14.05 -20.56 -19.24
N VAL A 411 -14.48 -21.03 -18.08
CA VAL A 411 -15.24 -20.24 -17.09
C VAL A 411 -14.32 -19.39 -16.22
N PHE A 412 -13.32 -20.00 -15.58
CA PHE A 412 -12.41 -19.34 -14.65
C PHE A 412 -11.13 -18.79 -15.29
N LYS A 413 -10.94 -18.93 -16.60
CA LYS A 413 -9.80 -18.33 -17.31
C LYS A 413 -9.73 -16.82 -17.17
N ASN A 414 -10.87 -16.15 -17.07
CA ASN A 414 -10.93 -14.70 -16.83
C ASN A 414 -10.84 -14.34 -15.34
N TRP A 415 -10.72 -15.34 -14.45
CA TRP A 415 -10.70 -15.24 -13.00
C TRP A 415 -9.41 -15.83 -12.41
N ASN A 416 -8.27 -15.61 -13.09
CA ASN A 416 -6.98 -16.15 -12.66
C ASN A 416 -6.60 -15.74 -11.22
N GLY A 417 -6.98 -14.53 -10.79
CA GLY A 417 -6.81 -14.09 -9.41
C GLY A 417 -7.50 -15.01 -8.40
N VAL A 418 -8.76 -15.35 -8.65
CA VAL A 418 -9.56 -16.27 -7.82
C VAL A 418 -8.89 -17.65 -7.74
N VAL A 419 -8.54 -18.24 -8.88
CA VAL A 419 -7.93 -19.58 -8.93
C VAL A 419 -6.60 -19.61 -8.17
N THR A 420 -5.72 -18.65 -8.44
CA THR A 420 -4.38 -18.63 -7.86
C THR A 420 -4.39 -18.30 -6.37
N ILE A 421 -5.25 -17.38 -5.90
CA ILE A 421 -5.40 -17.05 -4.48
C ILE A 421 -6.03 -18.23 -3.71
N ALA A 422 -7.07 -18.87 -4.24
CA ALA A 422 -7.72 -19.99 -3.57
C ALA A 422 -6.74 -21.17 -3.36
N ASN A 423 -5.95 -21.50 -4.38
CA ASN A 423 -4.92 -22.53 -4.24
C ASN A 423 -3.76 -22.10 -3.33
N ALA A 424 -3.38 -20.82 -3.31
CA ALA A 424 -2.39 -20.36 -2.33
C ALA A 424 -2.92 -20.47 -0.90
N TRP A 425 -4.17 -20.03 -0.67
CA TRP A 425 -4.86 -20.12 0.61
C TRP A 425 -4.91 -21.56 1.15
N SER A 426 -5.12 -22.56 0.28
CA SER A 426 -5.14 -23.97 0.72
C SER A 426 -3.79 -24.47 1.24
N TYR A 427 -2.67 -23.83 0.88
CA TYR A 427 -1.34 -24.14 1.45
C TYR A 427 -0.98 -23.31 2.69
N GLU A 428 -1.90 -22.46 3.15
CA GLU A 428 -1.79 -21.69 4.41
C GLU A 428 -0.51 -20.84 4.50
N PRO A 429 -0.27 -19.88 3.58
CA PRO A 429 0.85 -18.95 3.71
C PRO A 429 0.75 -18.12 4.99
N PRO A 430 1.86 -17.57 5.51
CA PRO A 430 1.79 -16.56 6.57
C PRO A 430 0.81 -15.43 6.20
N PHE A 431 0.09 -14.92 7.21
CA PHE A 431 -0.98 -13.94 6.99
C PHE A 431 -0.51 -12.71 6.21
N ASP A 432 0.69 -12.20 6.50
CA ASP A 432 1.25 -11.04 5.79
C ASP A 432 1.43 -11.32 4.29
N MET A 433 1.88 -12.52 3.92
CA MET A 433 2.00 -12.90 2.50
C MET A 433 0.62 -13.12 1.86
N LEU A 434 -0.36 -13.63 2.61
CA LEU A 434 -1.73 -13.71 2.13
C LEU A 434 -2.28 -12.31 1.80
N MET A 435 -2.04 -11.32 2.67
CA MET A 435 -2.41 -9.92 2.41
C MET A 435 -1.73 -9.35 1.17
N VAL A 436 -0.44 -9.68 0.95
CA VAL A 436 0.28 -9.33 -0.29
C VAL A 436 -0.40 -9.94 -1.52
N TYR A 437 -0.80 -11.21 -1.48
CA TYR A 437 -1.51 -11.85 -2.59
C TYR A 437 -2.87 -11.21 -2.89
N LEU A 438 -3.62 -10.81 -1.85
CA LEU A 438 -4.90 -10.13 -2.00
C LEU A 438 -4.73 -8.74 -2.61
N PHE A 439 -3.72 -8.00 -2.18
CA PHE A 439 -3.38 -6.67 -2.69
C PHE A 439 -2.86 -6.71 -4.13
N HIS A 440 -2.00 -7.69 -4.44
CA HIS A 440 -1.53 -7.92 -5.80
C HIS A 440 -2.62 -8.48 -6.73
N ASN A 441 -3.74 -8.95 -6.18
CA ASN A 441 -4.92 -9.53 -6.84
C ASN A 441 -4.77 -10.92 -7.48
N HIS A 442 -3.58 -11.52 -7.43
CA HIS A 442 -3.34 -12.89 -7.86
C HIS A 442 -2.01 -13.42 -7.30
N VAL A 443 -1.77 -14.73 -7.43
CA VAL A 443 -0.50 -15.36 -7.05
C VAL A 443 0.28 -15.74 -8.28
N CYS A 444 1.53 -15.26 -8.36
CA CYS A 444 2.46 -15.59 -9.43
C CYS A 444 3.90 -15.71 -8.90
N PRO A 445 4.80 -16.37 -9.66
CA PRO A 445 6.22 -16.45 -9.28
C PRO A 445 6.91 -15.10 -9.12
N GLY A 446 6.33 -14.01 -9.66
CA GLY A 446 6.89 -12.67 -9.58
C GLY A 446 6.58 -11.94 -8.26
N VAL A 447 5.45 -12.22 -7.60
CA VAL A 447 5.13 -11.59 -6.30
C VAL A 447 5.77 -12.35 -5.15
N SER A 448 5.96 -13.67 -5.30
CA SER A 448 6.54 -14.57 -4.29
C SER A 448 7.89 -14.13 -3.70
N PRO A 449 8.83 -13.50 -4.44
CA PRO A 449 10.11 -13.06 -3.89
C PRO A 449 10.01 -11.94 -2.84
N SER A 450 8.92 -11.17 -2.83
CA SER A 450 8.77 -9.98 -1.98
C SER A 450 9.00 -10.27 -0.50
N TYR A 451 8.45 -11.38 0.01
CA TYR A 451 8.61 -11.81 1.40
C TYR A 451 10.07 -12.12 1.74
N LEU A 452 10.76 -12.85 0.86
CA LEU A 452 12.17 -13.23 1.07
C LEU A 452 13.09 -12.01 1.04
N ILE A 453 12.77 -11.04 0.17
CA ILE A 453 13.51 -9.77 0.09
C ILE A 453 13.25 -8.92 1.34
N ALA A 454 12.00 -8.81 1.79
CA ALA A 454 11.65 -8.06 2.99
C ALA A 454 12.29 -8.67 4.25
N ASP A 455 12.22 -10.00 4.42
CA ASP A 455 12.87 -10.70 5.53
C ASP A 455 14.39 -10.45 5.52
N TYR A 456 15.05 -10.57 4.37
CA TYR A 456 16.47 -10.25 4.25
C TYR A 456 16.79 -8.81 4.67
N ILE A 457 15.95 -7.83 4.27
CA ILE A 457 16.12 -6.43 4.65
C ILE A 457 16.00 -6.26 6.17
N TYR A 458 14.99 -6.86 6.79
CA TYR A 458 14.79 -6.78 8.24
C TYR A 458 15.93 -7.43 9.04
N GLU A 459 16.45 -8.55 8.56
CA GLU A 459 17.53 -9.27 9.23
C GLU A 459 18.88 -8.56 9.10
N ASN A 460 19.19 -7.98 7.93
CA ASN A 460 20.52 -7.45 7.62
C ASN A 460 20.62 -5.93 7.78
N TYR A 461 19.50 -5.21 7.68
CA TYR A 461 19.46 -3.75 7.73
C TYR A 461 18.34 -3.24 8.65
N PRO A 462 18.24 -3.67 9.91
CA PRO A 462 17.24 -3.14 10.84
C PRO A 462 17.40 -1.63 10.99
N ARG A 463 16.28 -0.92 11.13
CA ARG A 463 16.23 0.53 11.36
C ARG A 463 16.20 0.86 12.85
N GLY A 464 16.89 1.92 13.25
CA GLY A 464 16.81 2.52 14.57
C GLY A 464 15.55 3.38 14.77
N GLU A 465 15.40 3.95 15.97
CA GLU A 465 14.22 4.73 16.38
C GLU A 465 13.96 5.96 15.49
N ASN A 466 15.03 6.61 15.00
CA ASN A 466 14.96 7.80 14.15
C ASN A 466 15.15 7.49 12.67
N GLU A 467 15.30 6.21 12.33
CA GLU A 467 15.54 5.79 10.96
C GLU A 467 14.25 5.32 10.30
N LYS A 468 14.11 5.68 9.03
CA LYS A 468 13.08 5.15 8.14
C LYS A 468 13.71 4.43 6.96
N TYR A 469 12.94 3.52 6.37
CA TYR A 469 13.27 2.97 5.06
C TYR A 469 12.76 3.88 3.96
N ILE A 470 13.58 4.04 2.93
CA ILE A 470 13.17 4.52 1.62
C ILE A 470 13.59 3.44 0.62
N TYR A 471 12.67 2.97 -0.20
CA TYR A 471 12.93 1.96 -1.22
C TYR A 471 12.76 2.55 -2.62
N ILE A 472 13.78 2.39 -3.47
CA ILE A 472 13.72 2.80 -4.88
C ILE A 472 13.78 1.55 -5.75
N THR A 473 12.71 1.27 -6.48
CA THR A 473 12.62 0.15 -7.41
C THR A 473 13.49 0.40 -8.64
N ALA A 474 14.38 -0.55 -8.92
CA ALA A 474 15.15 -0.60 -10.16
C ALA A 474 14.48 -1.53 -11.18
N THR A 475 14.11 -2.74 -10.78
CA THR A 475 13.31 -3.66 -11.62
C THR A 475 11.87 -3.66 -11.16
N ASP A 476 10.99 -3.14 -12.01
CA ASP A 476 9.57 -3.06 -11.71
C ASP A 476 8.81 -4.33 -12.13
N TYR A 477 8.31 -5.05 -11.14
CA TYR A 477 7.37 -6.16 -11.33
C TYR A 477 6.64 -6.51 -10.03
N CYS A 478 5.80 -7.54 -10.10
CA CYS A 478 4.93 -8.05 -9.05
C CYS A 478 5.49 -8.08 -7.62
N LYS A 479 6.82 -8.17 -7.40
CA LYS A 479 7.40 -8.10 -6.05
C LYS A 479 7.11 -6.77 -5.35
N ASP A 480 6.99 -5.68 -6.10
CA ASP A 480 6.96 -4.33 -5.54
C ASP A 480 5.69 -4.12 -4.72
N ASP A 481 4.57 -4.72 -5.12
CA ASP A 481 3.33 -4.73 -4.31
C ASP A 481 3.54 -5.35 -2.93
N GLY A 482 4.34 -6.42 -2.87
CA GLY A 482 4.71 -7.01 -1.58
C GLY A 482 5.68 -6.16 -0.80
N LEU A 483 6.63 -5.49 -1.45
CA LEU A 483 7.59 -4.61 -0.77
C LEU A 483 6.94 -3.36 -0.19
N LEU A 484 5.95 -2.77 -0.88
CA LEU A 484 5.15 -1.66 -0.34
C LEU A 484 4.53 -2.03 1.00
N LEU A 485 3.79 -3.15 1.02
CA LEU A 485 3.10 -3.63 2.21
C LEU A 485 4.04 -4.10 3.31
N LEU A 486 4.97 -4.99 2.95
CA LEU A 486 5.81 -5.66 3.93
C LEU A 486 6.79 -4.69 4.57
N LEU A 487 7.39 -3.77 3.81
CA LEU A 487 8.35 -2.79 4.37
C LEU A 487 7.66 -1.56 4.99
N GLY A 488 6.36 -1.36 4.73
CA GLY A 488 5.64 -0.16 5.14
C GLY A 488 6.17 1.09 4.45
N VAL A 489 6.45 0.98 3.14
CA VAL A 489 6.90 2.10 2.29
C VAL A 489 5.84 2.43 1.25
N SER A 490 5.69 3.71 0.94
CA SER A 490 4.68 4.15 -0.02
C SER A 490 5.10 5.43 -0.74
N PRO A 491 4.62 5.65 -1.98
CA PRO A 491 4.93 6.87 -2.68
C PRO A 491 4.30 8.10 -2.02
N GLY A 492 3.10 7.98 -1.43
CA GLY A 492 2.46 9.09 -0.72
C GLY A 492 3.28 9.57 0.48
N GLN A 493 3.96 8.66 1.18
CA GLN A 493 4.87 9.01 2.29
C GLN A 493 6.25 9.49 1.83
N GLY A 494 6.56 9.47 0.53
CA GLY A 494 7.90 9.74 0.01
C GLY A 494 8.94 8.73 0.49
N THR A 495 8.52 7.48 0.70
CA THR A 495 9.37 6.35 1.13
C THR A 495 9.46 5.26 0.09
N TYR A 496 8.70 5.35 -1.00
CA TYR A 496 8.81 4.47 -2.16
C TYR A 496 8.94 5.29 -3.45
N TYR A 497 9.84 4.85 -4.33
CA TYR A 497 10.11 5.47 -5.62
C TYR A 497 10.20 4.38 -6.68
N ASN A 498 9.61 4.59 -7.86
CA ASN A 498 9.71 3.67 -8.98
C ASN A 498 10.42 4.34 -10.15
N GLN A 499 11.70 4.03 -10.31
CA GLN A 499 12.54 4.56 -11.38
C GLN A 499 12.64 3.64 -12.59
N ARG A 500 12.15 2.40 -12.47
CA ARG A 500 12.09 1.36 -13.52
C ARG A 500 13.22 1.47 -14.56
N LEU A 501 14.34 0.84 -14.23
CA LEU A 501 15.61 0.96 -14.95
C LEU A 501 15.85 -0.23 -15.90
N LEU A 502 16.53 0.06 -16.99
CA LEU A 502 17.27 -0.88 -17.82
C LEU A 502 18.59 -1.27 -17.15
N ASN A 503 19.27 -2.26 -17.73
CA ASN A 503 20.64 -2.67 -17.36
C ASN A 503 20.82 -3.04 -15.87
N THR A 504 19.83 -3.70 -15.30
CA THR A 504 19.81 -4.14 -13.91
C THR A 504 20.50 -5.48 -13.65
N THR A 505 21.22 -6.04 -14.62
CA THR A 505 21.93 -7.31 -14.44
C THR A 505 22.99 -7.20 -13.34
N SER A 506 22.99 -8.12 -12.38
CA SER A 506 23.99 -8.16 -11.32
C SER A 506 25.36 -8.52 -11.87
N SER A 507 26.38 -7.85 -11.35
CA SER A 507 27.79 -8.15 -11.62
C SER A 507 28.39 -9.16 -10.64
N THR A 508 27.73 -9.40 -9.51
CA THR A 508 28.22 -10.25 -8.40
C THR A 508 27.48 -11.58 -8.29
N VAL A 509 26.22 -11.64 -8.74
CA VAL A 509 25.38 -12.84 -8.69
C VAL A 509 25.03 -13.26 -10.12
N ASN A 510 25.62 -14.36 -10.59
CA ASN A 510 25.36 -14.87 -11.93
C ASN A 510 23.87 -15.26 -12.11
N GLY A 511 23.19 -14.58 -13.04
CA GLY A 511 21.77 -14.71 -13.31
C GLY A 511 20.86 -13.90 -12.36
N GLY A 512 21.44 -13.09 -11.47
CA GLY A 512 20.72 -12.18 -10.59
C GLY A 512 20.50 -10.80 -11.22
N ARG A 513 19.57 -10.04 -10.64
CA ARG A 513 19.30 -8.65 -10.98
C ARG A 513 19.38 -7.76 -9.73
N MET A 514 19.85 -6.54 -9.91
CA MET A 514 19.75 -5.46 -8.95
C MET A 514 18.29 -5.01 -8.92
N GLU A 515 17.58 -5.42 -7.88
CA GLU A 515 16.12 -5.29 -7.76
C GLU A 515 15.68 -3.88 -7.39
N GLY A 516 16.48 -3.22 -6.55
CA GLY A 516 16.20 -1.89 -6.06
C GLY A 516 17.26 -1.41 -5.07
N MET A 517 17.13 -0.17 -4.65
CA MET A 517 17.98 0.47 -3.65
C MET A 517 17.19 0.64 -2.36
N LEU A 518 17.68 0.07 -1.28
CA LEU A 518 17.23 0.36 0.08
C LEU A 518 18.07 1.51 0.64
N ILE A 519 17.42 2.53 1.15
CA ILE A 519 18.04 3.59 1.93
C ILE A 519 17.51 3.48 3.37
N ILE A 520 18.43 3.46 4.32
CA ILE A 520 18.13 3.64 5.74
C ILE A 520 18.51 5.07 6.09
N TRP A 521 17.51 5.91 6.38
CA TRP A 521 17.67 7.36 6.50
C TRP A 521 17.39 7.85 7.92
N ASP A 522 18.36 8.54 8.54
CA ASP A 522 18.19 9.20 9.84
C ASP A 522 17.76 10.67 9.61
N GLU A 523 16.52 10.98 9.96
CA GLU A 523 15.95 12.31 9.76
C GLU A 523 16.53 13.38 10.70
N LYS A 524 17.07 12.99 11.86
CA LYS A 524 17.65 13.95 12.81
C LYS A 524 19.04 14.37 12.38
N LEU A 525 19.84 13.42 11.89
CA LEU A 525 21.20 13.66 11.45
C LEU A 525 21.29 14.16 10.00
N ASN A 526 20.24 13.97 9.20
CA ASN A 526 20.23 14.23 7.76
C ASN A 526 21.33 13.47 7.00
N VAL A 527 21.52 12.22 7.39
CA VAL A 527 22.46 11.26 6.78
C VAL A 527 21.78 9.90 6.70
N GLY A 528 22.26 9.04 5.81
CA GLY A 528 21.75 7.68 5.71
C GLY A 528 22.76 6.73 5.10
N ARG A 529 22.31 5.53 4.78
CA ARG A 529 23.09 4.52 4.05
C ARG A 529 22.25 3.91 2.94
N VAL A 530 22.84 3.73 1.77
CA VAL A 530 22.23 3.09 0.60
C VAL A 530 22.81 1.71 0.37
N VAL A 531 21.93 0.77 0.02
CA VAL A 531 22.23 -0.63 -0.30
C VAL A 531 21.51 -0.99 -1.59
N ILE A 532 22.23 -1.51 -2.59
CA ILE A 532 21.60 -2.09 -3.79
C ILE A 532 21.28 -3.55 -3.49
N ILE A 533 20.00 -3.91 -3.47
CA ILE A 533 19.51 -5.26 -3.23
C ILE A 533 19.57 -6.04 -4.55
N THR A 534 20.20 -7.20 -4.52
CA THR A 534 20.28 -8.14 -5.65
C THR A 534 19.50 -9.40 -5.34
N TYR A 535 18.69 -9.86 -6.29
CA TYR A 535 17.93 -11.10 -6.20
C TYR A 535 18.21 -12.02 -7.37
N LYS A 536 18.20 -13.33 -7.08
CA LYS A 536 18.12 -14.39 -8.07
C LYS A 536 17.06 -15.39 -7.63
N GLY A 537 16.12 -15.67 -8.54
CA GLY A 537 15.07 -16.65 -8.31
C GLY A 537 15.60 -18.09 -8.19
N PRO A 538 14.89 -18.97 -7.48
CA PRO A 538 15.22 -20.39 -7.38
C PRO A 538 14.92 -21.12 -8.70
N SER A 539 15.45 -22.34 -8.81
CA SER A 539 15.01 -23.31 -9.83
C SER A 539 14.66 -24.64 -9.17
N PHE A 540 13.66 -25.31 -9.73
CA PHE A 540 13.11 -26.54 -9.16
C PHE A 540 13.30 -27.73 -10.10
N GLN A 541 13.28 -28.94 -9.55
CA GLN A 541 13.17 -30.18 -10.32
C GLN A 541 11.81 -30.24 -11.05
N SER A 542 11.74 -31.04 -12.12
CA SER A 542 10.48 -31.20 -12.86
C SER A 542 9.38 -31.78 -11.95
N GLY A 543 8.18 -31.22 -12.02
CA GLY A 543 7.03 -31.67 -11.23
C GLY A 543 6.94 -31.08 -9.81
N VAL A 544 7.90 -30.26 -9.37
CA VAL A 544 7.87 -29.61 -8.05
C VAL A 544 6.90 -28.42 -8.05
N ASN A 545 6.05 -28.35 -7.03
CA ASN A 545 5.17 -27.20 -6.79
C ASN A 545 6.00 -26.02 -6.23
N GLY A 546 6.41 -25.11 -7.13
CA GLY A 546 7.22 -23.95 -6.76
C GLY A 546 6.53 -22.97 -5.80
N LEU A 547 5.20 -22.87 -5.81
CA LEU A 547 4.47 -22.02 -4.85
C LEU A 547 4.60 -22.59 -3.44
N ARG A 548 4.40 -23.90 -3.27
CA ARG A 548 4.58 -24.56 -1.98
C ARG A 548 6.01 -24.40 -1.48
N ALA A 549 7.00 -24.50 -2.37
CA ALA A 549 8.39 -24.27 -1.99
C ALA A 549 8.65 -22.85 -1.46
N TYR A 550 8.03 -21.83 -2.06
CA TYR A 550 8.07 -20.47 -1.51
C TYR A 550 7.40 -20.39 -0.13
N ILE A 551 6.23 -21.01 0.04
CA ILE A 551 5.50 -21.02 1.32
C ILE A 551 6.30 -21.73 2.42
N ASP A 552 6.99 -22.82 2.10
CA ASP A 552 7.90 -23.49 3.03
C ASP A 552 8.99 -22.52 3.50
N TRP A 553 9.64 -21.80 2.59
CA TRP A 553 10.63 -20.77 2.97
C TRP A 553 10.04 -19.66 3.84
N TYR A 554 8.82 -19.17 3.56
CA TYR A 554 8.17 -18.16 4.40
C TYR A 554 7.93 -18.66 5.83
N LYS A 555 7.71 -19.98 5.98
CA LYS A 555 7.53 -20.66 7.26
C LYS A 555 8.88 -21.07 7.92
N GLY A 556 10.01 -20.69 7.33
CA GLY A 556 11.34 -21.07 7.82
C GLY A 556 11.66 -22.56 7.61
N GLN A 557 11.02 -23.20 6.64
CA GLN A 557 11.21 -24.61 6.29
C GLN A 557 11.98 -24.74 4.97
N GLU A 558 12.80 -25.78 4.86
CA GLU A 558 13.53 -26.08 3.62
C GLU A 558 12.68 -26.95 2.68
N PRO A 559 12.34 -26.48 1.47
CA PRO A 559 11.51 -27.21 0.54
C PRO A 559 12.28 -28.33 -0.17
N SER A 560 11.57 -29.42 -0.46
CA SER A 560 12.10 -30.53 -1.26
C SER A 560 12.14 -30.20 -2.76
N GLY A 561 13.08 -30.80 -3.50
CA GLY A 561 13.11 -30.71 -4.96
C GLY A 561 13.67 -29.39 -5.53
N VAL A 562 14.36 -28.59 -4.72
CA VAL A 562 15.10 -27.41 -5.18
C VAL A 562 16.37 -27.83 -5.93
N ARG A 563 16.56 -27.33 -7.15
CA ARG A 563 17.79 -27.53 -7.95
C ARG A 563 18.83 -26.45 -7.68
N SER A 564 18.38 -25.21 -7.52
CA SER A 564 19.20 -24.07 -7.07
C SER A 564 18.33 -23.22 -6.16
N PRO A 565 18.80 -22.88 -4.94
CA PRO A 565 18.05 -22.00 -4.06
C PRO A 565 18.00 -20.58 -4.63
N TYR A 566 17.12 -19.77 -4.05
CA TYR A 566 17.11 -18.33 -4.29
C TYR A 566 18.37 -17.67 -3.70
N THR A 567 18.64 -16.44 -4.09
CA THR A 567 19.69 -15.61 -3.46
C THR A 567 19.15 -14.20 -3.29
N VAL A 568 19.22 -13.66 -2.08
CA VAL A 568 19.05 -12.23 -1.80
C VAL A 568 20.36 -11.76 -1.16
N THR A 569 20.95 -10.69 -1.66
CA THR A 569 22.20 -10.13 -1.12
C THR A 569 22.32 -8.64 -1.46
N SER A 570 23.32 -7.96 -0.92
CA SER A 570 23.73 -6.63 -1.40
C SER A 570 24.70 -6.75 -2.58
N GLU A 571 24.49 -5.98 -3.65
CA GLU A 571 25.38 -5.92 -4.82
C GLU A 571 26.79 -5.42 -4.46
N LEU A 572 26.87 -4.54 -3.46
CA LEU A 572 28.11 -3.99 -2.89
C LEU A 572 27.89 -3.58 -1.43
N PRO A 573 28.97 -3.39 -0.63
CA PRO A 573 28.84 -2.90 0.73
C PRO A 573 28.04 -1.59 0.81
N ALA A 574 27.26 -1.44 1.88
CA ALA A 574 26.45 -0.25 2.11
C ALA A 574 27.31 1.02 2.08
N LYS A 575 26.79 2.09 1.46
CA LYS A 575 27.48 3.38 1.39
C LYS A 575 26.72 4.45 2.15
N TYR A 576 27.40 5.21 2.99
CA TYR A 576 26.79 6.35 3.65
C TYR A 576 26.52 7.48 2.66
N ILE A 577 25.36 8.12 2.76
CA ILE A 577 24.88 9.21 1.89
C ILE A 577 24.53 10.47 2.67
N THR A 578 24.75 11.64 2.07
CA THR A 578 24.30 12.95 2.58
C THR A 578 22.91 13.27 2.06
N GLN A 579 22.28 14.34 2.58
CA GLN A 579 21.02 14.86 2.05
C GLN A 579 21.10 15.19 0.56
N SER A 580 22.18 15.82 0.07
CA SER A 580 22.30 16.18 -1.34
C SER A 580 22.40 14.96 -2.26
N GLU A 581 23.10 13.92 -1.80
CA GLU A 581 23.23 12.67 -2.55
C GLU A 581 21.91 11.87 -2.50
N LEU A 582 21.19 11.88 -1.39
CA LEU A 582 19.81 11.37 -1.32
C LEU A 582 18.95 12.03 -2.39
N GLN A 583 18.90 13.37 -2.46
CA GLN A 583 18.10 14.08 -3.46
C GLN A 583 18.50 13.72 -4.90
N THR A 584 19.80 13.51 -5.15
CA THR A 584 20.30 13.06 -6.47
C THR A 584 19.82 11.66 -6.80
N ILE A 585 19.78 10.75 -5.81
CA ILE A 585 19.27 9.39 -5.99
C ILE A 585 17.76 9.44 -6.25
N LEU A 586 16.99 10.22 -5.48
CA LEU A 586 15.53 10.31 -5.59
C LEU A 586 15.06 10.95 -6.91
N SER A 587 15.89 11.81 -7.53
CA SER A 587 15.62 12.37 -8.88
C SER A 587 16.08 11.47 -10.03
N GLY A 588 16.57 10.26 -9.75
CA GLY A 588 17.03 9.30 -10.77
C GLY A 588 18.42 9.59 -11.34
N ALA A 589 19.13 10.59 -10.81
CA ALA A 589 20.47 10.98 -11.23
C ALA A 589 20.64 11.09 -12.76
N ASN A 590 19.68 11.73 -13.43
CA ASN A 590 19.63 11.88 -14.90
C ASN A 590 19.73 10.54 -15.65
N GLY A 591 19.02 9.52 -15.18
CA GLY A 591 18.98 8.19 -15.82
C GLY A 591 20.21 7.32 -15.52
N ASN A 592 20.99 7.63 -14.48
CA ASN A 592 22.23 6.88 -14.18
C ASN A 592 22.42 6.57 -12.68
N VAL A 593 21.32 6.43 -11.95
CA VAL A 593 21.29 6.26 -10.49
C VAL A 593 22.15 5.09 -9.99
N LEU A 594 22.13 3.93 -10.66
CA LEU A 594 22.91 2.76 -10.22
C LEU A 594 24.41 3.01 -10.35
N ALA A 595 24.86 3.65 -11.44
CA ALA A 595 26.27 4.00 -11.58
C ALA A 595 26.67 5.11 -10.60
N TYR A 596 25.79 6.08 -10.36
CA TYR A 596 25.99 7.12 -9.35
C TYR A 596 26.24 6.51 -7.97
N VAL A 597 25.34 5.62 -7.50
CA VAL A 597 25.50 4.93 -6.21
C VAL A 597 26.78 4.08 -6.18
N LYS A 598 27.08 3.35 -7.26
CA LYS A 598 28.33 2.57 -7.39
C LYS A 598 29.58 3.45 -7.36
N GLY A 599 29.50 4.71 -7.80
CA GLY A 599 30.60 5.69 -7.80
C GLY A 599 30.82 6.45 -6.49
N LEU A 600 29.86 6.44 -5.56
CA LEU A 600 29.98 7.13 -4.27
C LEU A 600 31.21 6.69 -3.46
N PRO A 601 31.87 7.58 -2.70
CA PRO A 601 33.02 7.22 -1.89
C PRO A 601 32.65 6.27 -0.75
N VAL A 602 33.62 5.45 -0.34
CA VAL A 602 33.52 4.67 0.90
C VAL A 602 33.90 5.60 2.05
N ARG A 603 33.00 5.74 3.03
CA ARG A 603 33.14 6.60 4.21
C ARG A 603 32.34 6.02 5.37
N ASN A 604 32.58 6.49 6.59
CA ASN A 604 31.84 6.09 7.79
C ASN A 604 30.81 7.16 8.17
N LEU A 605 29.96 6.85 9.16
CA LEU A 605 28.94 7.78 9.65
C LEU A 605 29.56 9.04 10.24
N GLU A 606 30.65 8.88 10.98
CA GLU A 606 31.36 9.97 11.67
C GLU A 606 31.93 11.00 10.70
N ASP A 607 32.20 10.61 9.45
CA ASP A 607 32.70 11.50 8.40
C ASP A 607 31.62 12.50 7.93
N LEU A 608 30.34 12.22 8.21
CA LEU A 608 29.18 12.99 7.73
C LEU A 608 28.49 13.80 8.80
N ILE A 609 28.72 13.48 10.07
CA ILE A 609 28.15 14.23 11.19
C ILE A 609 29.07 15.43 11.48
N PRO A 610 28.56 16.67 11.50
CA PRO A 610 29.35 17.82 11.88
C PRO A 610 29.93 17.65 13.30
N VAL A 611 31.26 17.64 13.42
CA VAL A 611 31.91 17.60 14.73
C VAL A 611 31.73 18.95 15.41
N ASN A 612 30.92 19.01 16.47
CA ASN A 612 30.73 20.22 17.25
C ASN A 612 31.94 20.39 18.20
N ASN A 613 33.08 20.79 17.63
CA ASN A 613 34.37 20.81 18.30
C ASN A 613 34.55 21.98 19.30
N GLY A 614 33.48 22.52 19.90
CA GLY A 614 33.53 23.52 20.97
C GLY A 614 34.38 24.77 20.70
N GLY A 615 34.84 24.95 19.47
CA GLY A 615 35.80 25.97 19.08
C GLY A 615 35.05 27.10 18.44
N THR A 616 35.12 28.28 19.05
CA THR A 616 34.88 29.57 18.39
C THR A 616 35.46 29.55 16.97
N PRO A 617 34.74 30.04 15.94
CA PRO A 617 35.26 30.06 14.59
C PRO A 617 36.54 30.92 14.55
N VAL A 618 37.69 30.26 14.42
CA VAL A 618 38.95 30.96 14.14
C VAL A 618 38.94 31.28 12.65
N ASN A 619 38.70 32.55 12.36
CA ASN A 619 38.80 33.14 11.05
C ASN A 619 40.27 33.09 10.60
N ASN A 620 40.68 32.05 9.89
CA ASN A 620 42.02 31.97 9.31
C ASN A 620 42.07 32.71 7.98
N GLY A 621 42.15 34.05 8.07
CA GLY A 621 42.68 34.88 6.99
C GLY A 621 44.19 34.67 6.87
N GLY A 622 44.61 33.85 5.90
CA GLY A 622 46.00 33.50 5.63
C GLY A 622 46.40 33.74 4.18
N ASN A 623 46.71 35.00 3.90
CA ASN A 623 47.42 35.59 2.76
C ASN A 623 48.34 34.64 1.93
N GLN A 624 48.10 34.52 0.62
CA GLN A 624 49.15 34.30 -0.38
C GLN A 624 49.11 35.46 -1.40
N GLY A 625 50.13 36.34 -1.32
CA GLY A 625 50.42 37.38 -2.33
C GLY A 625 50.78 36.75 -3.67
N GLY A 626 50.31 37.28 -4.80
CA GLY A 626 50.89 38.44 -5.52
C GLY A 626 51.74 37.90 -6.67
N SER A 627 51.44 38.12 -7.96
CA SER A 627 51.61 39.38 -8.70
C SER A 627 51.05 39.16 -10.13
N GLN A 628 50.08 39.95 -10.62
CA GLN A 628 50.16 41.17 -11.46
C GLN A 628 49.85 40.97 -12.96
N GLY A 629 48.96 41.84 -13.44
CA GLY A 629 48.69 42.17 -14.84
C GLY A 629 47.25 41.84 -15.25
N GLY A 630 46.29 42.73 -15.47
CA GLY A 630 46.26 44.19 -15.53
C GLY A 630 45.11 44.62 -16.47
N SER A 631 44.15 45.41 -15.95
CA SER A 631 43.29 46.39 -16.66
C SER A 631 42.31 45.87 -17.75
N THR A 632 41.02 46.23 -17.89
CA THR A 632 40.15 47.29 -17.34
C THR A 632 38.72 47.11 -17.90
N GLY A 633 37.70 47.48 -17.10
CA GLY A 633 36.35 47.90 -17.54
C GLY A 633 35.27 46.81 -17.46
N GLY A 634 34.10 46.98 -16.84
CA GLY A 634 33.46 48.09 -16.14
C GLY A 634 31.96 47.80 -16.02
N VAL A 635 31.39 48.04 -14.81
CA VAL A 635 29.96 48.27 -14.45
C VAL A 635 28.95 47.09 -14.55
N PRO A 636 27.79 47.11 -13.82
CA PRO A 636 27.52 46.18 -12.73
C PRO A 636 26.32 45.24 -13.00
N SER A 637 26.37 44.01 -12.48
CA SER A 637 25.22 43.09 -12.46
C SER A 637 24.54 43.12 -11.10
N GLY A 638 23.26 43.47 -11.12
CA GLY A 638 22.35 43.42 -9.99
C GLY A 638 21.75 42.02 -9.79
N SER A 639 21.60 41.69 -8.51
CA SER A 639 20.60 40.85 -7.86
C SER A 639 19.56 40.10 -8.71
N ALA A 640 19.67 38.78 -8.72
CA ALA A 640 18.58 37.80 -8.75
C ALA A 640 19.17 36.50 -8.14
N GLY A 641 18.69 35.90 -7.06
CA GLY A 641 17.30 35.74 -6.64
C GLY A 641 16.90 34.26 -6.77
N GLY A 642 17.71 33.34 -6.22
CA GLY A 642 17.40 31.90 -6.18
C GLY A 642 16.53 31.57 -4.97
N ILE A 643 15.24 31.37 -5.21
CA ILE A 643 14.27 30.93 -4.21
C ILE A 643 14.31 29.40 -4.19
N SER A 644 14.78 28.83 -3.07
CA SER A 644 14.56 27.41 -2.73
C SER A 644 13.22 27.31 -2.00
N GLY A 645 12.31 26.50 -2.54
CA GLY A 645 11.04 26.18 -1.91
C GLY A 645 11.25 25.21 -0.76
N GLY A 646 11.42 25.73 0.46
CA GLY A 646 11.36 24.96 1.69
C GLY A 646 9.92 24.85 2.18
N HIS A 647 9.44 23.62 2.37
CA HIS A 647 8.15 23.34 3.01
C HIS A 647 8.09 23.93 4.41
N ALA A 648 7.11 24.82 4.62
CA ALA A 648 6.78 25.39 5.91
C ALA A 648 5.93 24.38 6.71
N GLY A 649 6.60 23.55 7.50
CA GLY A 649 6.00 22.94 8.67
C GLY A 649 5.60 24.05 9.66
N TYR A 650 4.31 24.16 9.94
CA TYR A 650 3.78 25.07 10.95
C TYR A 650 4.18 24.57 12.35
N SER A 651 5.13 25.26 12.99
CA SER A 651 5.47 25.09 14.41
C SER A 651 4.80 26.17 15.27
N PRO A 652 4.14 25.82 16.39
CA PRO A 652 3.81 26.79 17.43
C PRO A 652 4.99 26.97 18.41
N GLY A 653 5.57 28.18 18.39
CA GLY A 653 6.18 28.92 19.51
C GLY A 653 7.01 28.17 20.57
N VAL A 654 8.32 28.43 20.54
CA VAL A 654 9.30 28.13 21.59
C VAL A 654 9.15 29.11 22.76
N ASP A 655 9.25 28.65 24.02
CA ASP A 655 10.23 29.23 24.96
C ASP A 655 10.40 28.50 26.30
N THR A 656 11.67 28.50 26.70
CA THR A 656 12.31 28.22 28.01
C THR A 656 12.71 26.79 28.37
N ALA A 657 14.03 26.62 28.38
CA ALA A 657 14.81 25.49 28.82
C ALA A 657 14.66 25.19 30.32
N ALA A 658 14.67 23.91 30.67
CA ALA A 658 15.07 23.43 31.98
C ALA A 658 15.91 22.15 31.81
N SER A 659 17.10 22.14 32.40
CA SER A 659 18.07 21.04 32.40
C SER A 659 17.49 19.71 32.90
N PRO A 660 18.02 18.56 32.47
CA PRO A 660 17.61 17.26 33.02
C PRO A 660 18.06 17.12 34.48
N ALA A 661 17.15 16.68 35.35
CA ALA A 661 17.50 16.17 36.66
C ALA A 661 17.97 14.72 36.54
N GLU A 662 19.13 14.43 37.13
CA GLU A 662 19.69 13.09 37.36
C GLU A 662 18.80 12.26 38.30
N VAL A 663 18.51 11.01 37.93
CA VAL A 663 18.35 9.84 38.81
C VAL A 663 18.53 8.62 37.89
N GLY A 664 19.34 7.59 38.10
CA GLY A 664 20.03 7.04 39.25
C GLY A 664 20.00 5.52 39.03
N ALA A 665 21.18 4.90 38.93
CA ALA A 665 21.36 3.52 38.50
C ALA A 665 20.78 2.46 39.44
N ALA A 666 20.41 1.32 38.83
CA ALA A 666 20.77 -0.07 39.19
C ALA A 666 19.58 -1.03 39.32
N SER A 667 19.56 -2.07 38.48
CA SER A 667 19.98 -3.41 38.91
C SER A 667 20.13 -4.35 37.71
N SER A 668 21.27 -5.03 37.72
CA SER A 668 21.74 -6.05 36.77
C SER A 668 20.89 -7.31 36.82
N VAL A 669 20.56 -7.86 35.65
CA VAL A 669 20.17 -9.26 35.49
C VAL A 669 21.01 -9.90 34.39
N SER A 670 21.51 -11.08 34.73
CA SER A 670 22.54 -11.89 34.10
C SER A 670 22.21 -12.35 32.68
N GLU A 671 23.26 -12.43 31.86
CA GLU A 671 23.27 -13.05 30.53
C GLU A 671 22.96 -14.55 30.59
N GLU A 672 21.95 -14.98 29.82
CA GLU A 672 21.74 -16.35 29.34
C GLU A 672 21.63 -16.27 27.80
N PRO A 673 22.04 -17.32 27.07
CA PRO A 673 22.47 -17.22 25.67
C PRO A 673 21.32 -17.00 24.69
N ALA A 674 21.65 -16.34 23.58
CA ALA A 674 20.75 -15.86 22.54
C ALA A 674 19.85 -16.96 21.93
N SER A 675 18.55 -16.88 22.19
CA SER A 675 17.52 -17.36 21.28
C SER A 675 17.29 -16.31 20.18
N THR A 676 17.11 -16.78 18.94
CA THR A 676 16.80 -16.08 17.68
C THR A 676 16.39 -14.60 17.80
N PRO A 677 17.02 -13.66 17.07
CA PRO A 677 16.62 -12.26 17.12
C PRO A 677 15.16 -12.11 16.72
N SER A 678 14.35 -11.53 17.62
CA SER A 678 12.94 -11.24 17.35
C SER A 678 12.83 -10.19 16.26
N LYS A 679 12.01 -10.46 15.24
CA LYS A 679 11.77 -9.54 14.13
C LYS A 679 11.09 -8.26 14.64
N ALA A 680 11.42 -7.11 14.04
CA ALA A 680 10.98 -5.78 14.51
C ALA A 680 9.45 -5.55 14.50
N TYR A 681 8.68 -6.44 13.87
CA TYR A 681 7.22 -6.41 13.80
C TYR A 681 6.52 -7.37 14.77
N GLU A 682 7.26 -8.26 15.46
CA GLU A 682 6.67 -9.19 16.41
C GLU A 682 6.46 -8.51 17.77
N VAL A 683 5.20 -8.35 18.17
CA VAL A 683 4.86 -8.00 19.55
C VAL A 683 5.16 -9.21 20.41
N LYS A 684 6.26 -9.18 21.17
CA LYS A 684 6.50 -10.19 22.22
C LYS A 684 5.32 -10.16 23.19
N ASN A 685 4.69 -11.30 23.42
CA ASN A 685 3.79 -11.47 24.55
C ASN A 685 4.56 -11.06 25.81
N ALA A 686 4.09 -10.02 26.50
CA ALA A 686 4.59 -9.62 27.80
C ALA A 686 4.09 -10.58 28.90
N THR A 687 4.18 -11.90 28.70
CA THR A 687 3.97 -12.92 29.74
C THR A 687 4.47 -14.29 29.26
N SER A 688 5.69 -14.64 29.62
CA SER A 688 6.12 -16.04 29.77
C SER A 688 7.33 -16.12 30.71
N GLY A 689 7.12 -15.66 31.95
CA GLY A 689 7.95 -16.07 33.08
C GLY A 689 7.41 -17.38 33.65
N ALA A 690 8.30 -18.36 33.79
CA ALA A 690 8.14 -19.71 34.33
C ALA A 690 6.92 -20.01 35.21
N SER A 691 6.32 -21.16 34.91
CA SER A 691 5.36 -21.90 35.73
C SER A 691 5.84 -22.12 37.17
N GLY A 692 5.17 -21.48 38.12
CA GLY A 692 5.15 -21.84 39.54
C GLY A 692 3.73 -21.62 40.04
N GLY A 693 3.08 -22.69 40.51
CA GLY A 693 1.65 -22.69 40.79
C GLY A 693 1.25 -21.71 41.89
N ASP A 694 0.22 -20.91 41.62
CA ASP A 694 -0.78 -20.56 42.61
C ASP A 694 -2.09 -20.11 41.96
N SER A 695 -3.17 -20.69 42.45
CA SER A 695 -4.55 -20.56 42.00
C SER A 695 -5.07 -19.12 42.11
N SER A 696 -5.01 -18.35 41.00
CA SER A 696 -5.55 -16.97 40.93
C SER A 696 -6.43 -16.69 39.71
N TRP A 697 -6.60 -17.64 38.78
CA TRP A 697 -7.31 -17.39 37.51
C TRP A 697 -8.84 -17.28 37.64
N TYR A 698 -9.42 -17.78 38.74
CA TYR A 698 -10.87 -17.72 38.97
C TYR A 698 -11.39 -16.36 39.44
N VAL A 699 -10.53 -15.46 39.93
CA VAL A 699 -10.96 -14.13 40.43
C VAL A 699 -11.10 -13.11 39.29
N TYR A 700 -10.28 -13.22 38.25
CA TYR A 700 -10.31 -12.29 37.09
C TYR A 700 -11.49 -12.55 36.14
N GLY A 701 -11.95 -13.80 36.03
CA GLY A 701 -13.16 -14.13 35.27
C GLY A 701 -14.44 -13.52 35.88
N ILE A 702 -14.48 -13.36 37.21
CA ILE A 702 -15.64 -12.78 37.91
C ILE A 702 -15.66 -11.25 37.80
N VAL A 703 -14.50 -10.59 37.80
CA VAL A 703 -14.41 -9.12 37.64
C VAL A 703 -14.76 -8.70 36.21
N GLY A 704 -14.34 -9.45 35.18
CA GLY A 704 -14.71 -9.17 33.79
C GLY A 704 -16.22 -9.27 33.53
N VAL A 705 -16.89 -10.25 34.13
CA VAL A 705 -18.35 -10.42 34.04
C VAL A 705 -19.10 -9.31 34.80
N LEU A 706 -18.57 -8.84 35.93
CA LEU A 706 -19.19 -7.76 36.71
C LEU A 706 -19.07 -6.38 36.03
N VAL A 707 -17.97 -6.11 35.30
CA VAL A 707 -17.82 -4.87 34.52
C VAL A 707 -18.74 -4.87 33.30
N ALA A 708 -18.87 -6.00 32.61
CA ALA A 708 -19.80 -6.16 31.50
C ALA A 708 -21.28 -6.02 31.95
N ALA A 709 -21.63 -6.63 33.09
CA ALA A 709 -22.97 -6.48 33.68
C ALA A 709 -23.25 -5.04 34.16
N GLY A 710 -22.24 -4.32 34.67
CA GLY A 710 -22.34 -2.91 35.05
C GLY A 710 -22.61 -1.98 33.87
N LEU A 711 -21.98 -2.23 32.71
CA LEU A 711 -22.19 -1.45 31.49
C LEU A 711 -23.58 -1.71 30.86
N VAL A 712 -24.07 -2.95 30.91
CA VAL A 712 -25.44 -3.30 30.45
C VAL A 712 -26.50 -2.69 31.37
N ALA A 713 -26.30 -2.72 32.69
CA ALA A 713 -27.21 -2.10 33.65
C ALA A 713 -27.24 -0.56 33.53
N PHE A 714 -26.09 0.07 33.26
CA PHE A 714 -26.01 1.53 33.05
C PHE A 714 -26.64 1.97 31.72
N GLY A 715 -26.60 1.12 30.68
CA GLY A 715 -27.30 1.33 29.42
C GLY A 715 -28.83 1.23 29.53
N PHE A 716 -29.33 0.30 30.35
CA PHE A 716 -30.78 0.12 30.55
C PHE A 716 -31.43 1.20 31.44
N LEU A 717 -30.68 1.75 32.41
CA LEU A 717 -31.20 2.75 33.36
C LEU A 717 -31.27 4.19 32.81
N ARG A 718 -30.74 4.45 31.60
CA ARG A 718 -30.84 5.77 30.94
C ARG A 718 -31.86 5.85 29.80
N GLY A 719 -32.44 4.71 29.39
CA GLY A 719 -33.47 4.63 28.34
C GLY A 719 -34.92 4.76 28.82
N GLY A 720 -35.15 4.99 30.12
CA GLY A 720 -36.48 4.99 30.73
C GLY A 720 -36.70 6.11 31.75
N ALA A 721 -36.44 7.37 31.37
CA ALA A 721 -36.88 8.53 32.14
C ALA A 721 -37.01 9.77 31.24
N GLY A 722 -38.13 9.86 30.52
CA GLY A 722 -38.51 11.04 29.74
C GLY A 722 -39.79 10.76 28.97
N LYS A 723 -40.90 11.29 29.47
CA LYS A 723 -42.08 11.61 28.66
C LYS A 723 -41.72 12.62 27.59
#